data_AF-A0AAN6NF30-F1
#
_entry.id   AF-A0AAN6NF30-F1
#
_cell.length_a   1.000
_cell.length_b   1.000
_cell.length_c   1.000
_cell.angle_alpha   90.00
_cell.angle_beta   90.00
_cell.angle_gamma   90.00
#
_symmetry.space_group_name_H-M   'P 1'
#
loop_
_entity.id
_entity.type
_entity.pdbx_description
1 polymer ?
#
loop_
_entity_poly.entity_id
_entity_poly.type
_entity_poly.pdbx_seq_one_letter_code
_entity_poly.pdbx_strand_id
1 'polypeptide(L)'
;MDGPVSAQPSRCPSKQSAAHEQAQPWTATRCHRLLRPLLTHITALRKENARTAVACLGTEPPLPVDSCGSRDYFLGKRPREESASECPEKRIRHRYSTKASRKATQRNTPVDEQHGQHDQPVQTQRYRVSANFSDELGLATPFLRRVRDHRPSSPLQPLDEVSRQTETIQNNRRCQHPRRCRKGRCVFESEVAALRTSIDPQRHTLYESIFRALDSLLRATSPSKNEAAAPKSLLAMCLRKVPDYVAELEWWERKDAEEGGTRSALKDSQISFEVYSELESLGAAEGWRHLCIVVRSHGVRVIQEAVSEGLVDVDVADLLLSLCREYMPPRECESLLDSIISGQYRSPSSPDEPLFESRALRPLRALKTYDTSGCAMMTRKLSELLSNRLLPAEWILTGDFSAVWAWAIRLIADSRPCEDAVGFLMEVIEALCDLISVKRPRMRRVTGMSRDKAPKTLTAVVAALAGMVLLAEEGFSQHTERQSTTKIERLRNRVEYVVRTCSAKLRNRKDRGGQLGTYMLGLCAFLCLGTNSAAESVQAAWWTLRECRGTDSWWRQHDATMIFTSSVAHCCSRGSSLSPNAYLTQLCDKLEALDLPGHPLNNIRVDAAFCLADLTGDLRDLSFAESLRAERIAGDSAPAHSPGKRTAFAGFRWDEGISEWVTASP
;
A
#
# COMPACT_ATOMS: atom_id res chain seq x y z
N MET A 1 48.60 -53.62 -34.90
CA MET A 1 48.88 -54.49 -33.75
C MET A 1 49.20 -53.56 -32.60
N ASP A 2 48.13 -53.23 -31.91
CA ASP A 2 47.98 -52.15 -30.95
C ASP A 2 48.68 -52.42 -29.62
N GLY A 3 49.23 -51.36 -29.03
CA GLY A 3 49.57 -51.30 -27.61
C GLY A 3 48.82 -50.11 -26.99
N PRO A 4 48.08 -50.27 -25.88
CA PRO A 4 47.20 -49.22 -25.39
C PRO A 4 47.96 -48.17 -24.57
N VAL A 5 47.74 -46.91 -24.91
CA VAL A 5 48.19 -45.73 -24.15
C VAL A 5 47.18 -45.44 -23.04
N SER A 6 47.69 -45.35 -21.82
CA SER A 6 47.01 -44.95 -20.59
C SER A 6 46.41 -43.53 -20.70
N ALA A 7 45.11 -43.40 -20.43
CA ALA A 7 44.44 -42.11 -20.24
C ALA A 7 44.10 -41.90 -18.75
N GLN A 8 44.77 -40.94 -18.11
CA GLN A 8 44.36 -40.40 -16.82
C GLN A 8 43.20 -39.41 -17.00
N PRO A 9 42.17 -39.41 -16.13
CA PRO A 9 41.07 -38.45 -16.22
C PRO A 9 41.48 -37.09 -15.62
N SER A 10 41.26 -36.04 -16.41
CA SER A 10 41.37 -34.63 -16.06
C SER A 10 40.41 -34.24 -14.93
N ARG A 11 40.96 -33.79 -13.79
CA ARG A 11 40.19 -33.23 -12.67
C ARG A 11 39.71 -31.81 -12.99
N CYS A 12 38.40 -31.57 -12.94
CA CYS A 12 37.79 -30.23 -13.04
C CYS A 12 37.98 -29.38 -11.76
N PRO A 13 38.19 -28.05 -11.86
CA PRO A 13 38.59 -27.18 -10.74
C PRO A 13 37.45 -26.35 -10.13
N SER A 14 36.29 -26.93 -9.78
CA SER A 14 35.13 -26.11 -9.35
C SER A 14 34.99 -25.89 -7.83
N LYS A 15 35.53 -26.77 -6.97
CA LYS A 15 35.51 -26.59 -5.49
C LYS A 15 36.73 -25.84 -4.95
N GLN A 16 37.86 -25.90 -5.66
CA GLN A 16 39.07 -25.21 -5.25
C GLN A 16 38.95 -23.70 -5.45
N SER A 17 38.30 -23.21 -6.52
CA SER A 17 38.26 -21.76 -6.80
C SER A 17 37.51 -20.94 -5.74
N ALA A 18 36.34 -21.40 -5.25
CA ALA A 18 35.58 -20.65 -4.25
C ALA A 18 36.25 -20.66 -2.86
N ALA A 19 36.87 -21.78 -2.48
CA ALA A 19 37.67 -21.88 -1.25
C ALA A 19 38.97 -21.06 -1.36
N HIS A 20 39.58 -21.01 -2.54
CA HIS A 20 40.80 -20.25 -2.81
C HIS A 20 40.55 -18.74 -2.88
N GLU A 21 39.38 -18.30 -3.37
CA GLU A 21 38.95 -16.89 -3.35
C GLU A 21 38.69 -16.39 -1.91
N GLN A 22 38.10 -17.21 -1.04
CA GLN A 22 37.91 -16.84 0.37
C GLN A 22 39.22 -16.80 1.18
N ALA A 23 40.24 -17.54 0.74
CA ALA A 23 41.57 -17.59 1.37
C ALA A 23 42.53 -16.48 0.88
N GLN A 24 42.17 -15.72 -0.15
CA GLN A 24 43.03 -14.62 -0.62
C GLN A 24 43.01 -13.44 0.37
N PRO A 25 44.14 -12.71 0.51
CA PRO A 25 44.20 -11.50 1.32
C PRO A 25 43.27 -10.42 0.75
N TRP A 26 42.73 -9.57 1.62
CA TRP A 26 41.92 -8.41 1.22
C TRP A 26 42.83 -7.19 1.11
N THR A 27 43.22 -6.85 -0.13
CA THR A 27 44.09 -5.72 -0.45
C THR A 27 43.33 -4.67 -1.27
N ALA A 28 43.75 -3.41 -1.23
CA ALA A 28 43.17 -2.32 -2.04
C ALA A 28 43.18 -2.68 -3.53
N THR A 29 44.26 -3.32 -4.01
CA THR A 29 44.37 -3.79 -5.38
C THR A 29 43.30 -4.83 -5.72
N ARG A 30 43.06 -5.81 -4.83
CA ARG A 30 42.00 -6.81 -5.03
C ARG A 30 40.62 -6.17 -5.06
N CYS A 31 40.37 -5.23 -4.15
CA CYS A 31 39.13 -4.48 -4.06
C CYS A 31 38.79 -3.77 -5.39
N HIS A 32 39.77 -3.09 -5.98
CA HIS A 32 39.61 -2.42 -7.28
C HIS A 32 39.41 -3.42 -8.43
N ARG A 33 40.11 -4.57 -8.42
CA ARG A 33 39.88 -5.62 -9.42
C ARG A 33 38.44 -6.15 -9.40
N LEU A 34 37.81 -6.23 -8.22
CA LEU A 34 36.41 -6.64 -8.08
C LEU A 34 35.43 -5.55 -8.54
N LEU A 35 35.71 -4.28 -8.28
CA LEU A 35 34.85 -3.15 -8.67
C LEU A 35 34.95 -2.80 -10.16
N ARG A 36 36.13 -2.97 -10.76
CA ARG A 36 36.43 -2.52 -12.12
C ARG A 36 35.42 -2.99 -13.17
N PRO A 37 35.03 -4.29 -13.25
CA PRO A 37 34.02 -4.73 -14.21
C PRO A 37 32.71 -3.95 -14.08
N LEU A 38 32.22 -3.78 -12.84
CA LEU A 38 30.98 -3.08 -12.56
C LEU A 38 31.04 -1.61 -13.02
N LEU A 39 32.10 -0.89 -12.64
CA LEU A 39 32.32 0.50 -13.05
C LEU A 39 32.45 0.64 -14.57
N THR A 40 33.16 -0.27 -15.23
CA THR A 40 33.31 -0.25 -16.70
C THR A 40 31.99 -0.48 -17.43
N HIS A 41 31.13 -1.36 -16.93
CA HIS A 41 29.83 -1.61 -17.57
C HIS A 41 28.85 -0.45 -17.34
N ILE A 42 28.89 0.21 -16.18
CA ILE A 42 28.05 1.39 -15.91
C ILE A 42 28.51 2.59 -16.74
N THR A 43 29.81 2.82 -16.88
CA THR A 43 30.33 3.87 -17.76
C THR A 43 30.00 3.59 -19.24
N ALA A 44 30.03 2.33 -19.68
CA ALA A 44 29.54 1.94 -20.99
C ALA A 44 28.03 2.21 -21.15
N LEU A 45 27.23 1.92 -20.12
CA LEU A 45 25.79 2.19 -20.11
C LEU A 45 25.48 3.69 -20.17
N ARG A 46 26.23 4.54 -19.45
CA ARG A 46 26.14 6.01 -19.55
C ARG A 46 26.42 6.49 -20.97
N LYS A 47 27.48 5.98 -21.61
CA LYS A 47 27.82 6.31 -23.01
C LYS A 47 26.72 5.89 -23.97
N GLU A 48 26.11 4.72 -23.77
CA GLU A 48 25.02 4.25 -24.61
C GLU A 48 23.74 5.08 -24.43
N ASN A 49 23.39 5.44 -23.19
CA ASN A 49 22.31 6.40 -22.92
C ASN A 49 22.53 7.74 -23.64
N ALA A 50 23.76 8.28 -23.58
CA ALA A 50 24.08 9.53 -24.26
C ALA A 50 23.93 9.43 -25.79
N ARG A 51 24.35 8.30 -26.40
CA ARG A 51 24.17 8.06 -27.85
C ARG A 51 22.70 7.99 -28.24
N THR A 52 21.89 7.25 -27.48
CA THR A 52 20.45 7.13 -27.75
C THR A 52 19.74 8.49 -27.61
N ALA A 53 20.11 9.31 -26.62
CA ALA A 53 19.56 10.65 -26.44
C ALA A 53 19.88 11.58 -27.62
N VAL A 54 21.12 11.55 -28.14
CA VAL A 54 21.53 12.33 -29.31
C VAL A 54 20.83 11.85 -30.59
N ALA A 55 20.66 10.54 -30.76
CA ALA A 55 19.93 9.97 -31.90
C ALA A 55 18.45 10.40 -31.92
N CYS A 56 17.80 10.54 -30.75
CA CYS A 56 16.42 11.04 -30.66
C CYS A 56 16.29 12.54 -30.95
N LEU A 57 17.33 13.35 -30.70
CA LEU A 57 17.36 14.78 -30.98
C LEU A 57 17.79 15.13 -32.42
N GLY A 58 18.41 14.18 -33.14
CA GLY A 58 18.93 14.37 -34.49
C GLY A 58 17.91 14.37 -35.64
N THR A 59 16.60 14.52 -35.35
CA THR A 59 15.53 14.47 -36.38
C THR A 59 14.80 15.80 -36.57
N GLU A 60 15.46 16.95 -36.37
CA GLU A 60 14.99 18.24 -36.88
C GLU A 60 16.15 19.06 -37.48
N PRO A 61 15.95 19.78 -38.60
CA PRO A 61 16.99 20.61 -39.22
C PRO A 61 17.20 21.92 -38.43
N PRO A 62 18.40 22.54 -38.49
CA PRO A 62 18.79 23.63 -37.61
C PRO A 62 18.25 25.00 -38.06
N LEU A 63 17.77 25.80 -37.11
CA LEU A 63 17.65 27.25 -37.22
C LEU A 63 18.44 27.93 -36.08
N PRO A 64 18.89 29.19 -36.25
CA PRO A 64 20.04 29.74 -35.56
C PRO A 64 19.75 30.24 -34.14
N VAL A 65 20.87 30.31 -33.42
CA VAL A 65 21.09 30.69 -32.02
C VAL A 65 20.44 32.02 -31.64
N ASP A 66 19.75 32.03 -30.49
CA ASP A 66 19.80 33.14 -29.54
C ASP A 66 19.75 32.63 -28.09
N SER A 67 20.56 33.28 -27.25
CA SER A 67 20.92 32.92 -25.88
C SER A 67 19.91 33.45 -24.85
N CYS A 68 19.52 32.62 -23.86
CA CYS A 68 19.61 32.88 -22.40
C CYS A 68 18.77 31.83 -21.63
N GLY A 69 19.19 31.49 -20.41
CA GLY A 69 18.90 30.23 -19.72
C GLY A 69 17.55 30.09 -19.02
N SER A 70 17.17 28.84 -18.78
CA SER A 70 16.75 28.34 -17.46
C SER A 70 16.65 26.81 -17.49
N ARG A 71 17.20 26.15 -16.47
CA ARG A 71 17.12 24.71 -16.23
C ARG A 71 15.68 24.36 -15.81
N ASP A 72 14.97 23.60 -16.64
CA ASP A 72 13.83 22.80 -16.20
C ASP A 72 13.86 21.44 -16.89
N TYR A 73 13.89 20.37 -16.09
CA TYR A 73 13.92 18.99 -16.57
C TYR A 73 12.54 18.59 -17.09
N PHE A 74 12.53 18.14 -18.35
CA PHE A 74 11.37 17.73 -19.12
C PHE A 74 10.68 16.47 -18.58
N LEU A 75 9.36 16.59 -18.34
CA LEU A 75 8.41 15.48 -18.31
C LEU A 75 7.74 15.33 -19.69
N GLY A 76 7.63 14.09 -20.17
CA GLY A 76 7.10 13.72 -21.48
C GLY A 76 5.67 14.20 -21.76
N LYS A 77 5.49 14.63 -23.02
CA LYS A 77 4.29 15.20 -23.63
C LYS A 77 3.09 14.24 -23.67
N ARG A 78 1.89 14.80 -23.46
CA ARG A 78 0.58 14.24 -23.87
C ARG A 78 0.27 14.63 -25.32
N PRO A 79 -0.42 13.82 -26.14
CA PRO A 79 -1.10 14.32 -27.33
C PRO A 79 -2.48 14.86 -26.96
N ARG A 80 -2.83 16.04 -27.49
CA ARG A 80 -4.16 16.65 -27.44
C ARG A 80 -4.63 16.83 -28.89
N GLU A 81 -5.83 16.34 -29.17
CA GLU A 81 -6.58 16.56 -30.42
C GLU A 81 -7.07 18.01 -30.51
N GLU A 82 -7.00 18.61 -31.72
CA GLU A 82 -8.01 19.53 -32.28
C GLU A 82 -7.71 19.86 -33.76
N SER A 83 -8.51 19.25 -34.65
CA SER A 83 -9.24 19.76 -35.83
C SER A 83 -8.70 20.85 -36.81
N ALA A 84 -8.76 20.46 -38.10
CA ALA A 84 -9.19 21.18 -39.32
C ALA A 84 -8.19 22.03 -40.15
N SER A 85 -7.91 21.58 -41.40
CA SER A 85 -8.28 22.27 -42.66
C SER A 85 -7.81 21.55 -43.95
N GLU A 86 -8.81 21.19 -44.78
CA GLU A 86 -8.99 21.25 -46.25
C GLU A 86 -7.97 20.72 -47.32
N CYS A 87 -8.47 19.70 -48.06
CA CYS A 87 -8.47 19.46 -49.55
C CYS A 87 -7.18 19.01 -50.30
N PRO A 88 -7.28 18.27 -51.45
CA PRO A 88 -8.41 18.15 -52.37
C PRO A 88 -8.82 16.74 -52.87
N GLU A 89 -9.96 16.72 -53.56
CA GLU A 89 -10.73 15.62 -54.16
C GLU A 89 -10.02 14.83 -55.27
N LYS A 90 -10.38 13.54 -55.41
CA LYS A 90 -10.44 12.84 -56.71
C LYS A 90 -11.75 12.06 -56.86
N ARG A 91 -12.60 12.53 -57.78
CA ARG A 91 -13.81 11.89 -58.31
C ARG A 91 -13.49 10.57 -59.02
N ILE A 92 -14.31 9.55 -58.78
CA ILE A 92 -14.56 8.45 -59.73
C ILE A 92 -16.09 8.30 -59.88
N ARG A 93 -16.55 8.20 -61.13
CA ARG A 93 -17.95 8.27 -61.57
C ARG A 93 -18.65 6.91 -61.58
N HIS A 94 -19.96 6.99 -61.33
CA HIS A 94 -21.08 6.04 -61.48
C HIS A 94 -21.03 4.97 -62.59
N ARG A 95 -21.77 3.87 -62.37
CA ARG A 95 -22.86 3.42 -63.28
C ARG A 95 -23.86 2.42 -62.67
N TYR A 96 -25.12 2.63 -63.08
CA TYR A 96 -26.35 1.81 -63.09
C TYR A 96 -27.28 1.70 -61.86
N SER A 97 -28.54 2.04 -62.14
CA SER A 97 -29.75 1.89 -61.32
C SER A 97 -30.58 0.71 -61.83
N THR A 98 -31.41 0.09 -60.97
CA THR A 98 -32.89 0.11 -61.06
C THR A 98 -33.54 -1.03 -60.23
N LYS A 99 -34.73 -0.69 -59.69
CA LYS A 99 -35.91 -1.52 -59.38
C LYS A 99 -36.09 -2.18 -57.98
N ALA A 100 -37.08 -1.59 -57.26
CA ALA A 100 -38.30 -2.22 -56.70
C ALA A 100 -38.13 -3.21 -55.51
N SER A 101 -39.00 -3.35 -54.51
CA SER A 101 -40.32 -2.79 -54.13
C SER A 101 -40.64 -3.26 -52.69
N ARG A 102 -41.23 -2.37 -51.88
CA ARG A 102 -42.26 -2.54 -50.83
C ARG A 102 -42.37 -3.87 -50.04
N LYS A 103 -42.41 -3.79 -48.70
CA LYS A 103 -43.67 -3.80 -47.89
C LYS A 103 -43.42 -3.64 -46.38
N ALA A 104 -44.22 -2.78 -45.77
CA ALA A 104 -44.51 -2.67 -44.34
C ALA A 104 -45.95 -3.17 -44.08
N THR A 105 -46.28 -3.67 -42.88
CA THR A 105 -47.62 -3.65 -42.19
C THR A 105 -47.40 -4.26 -40.78
N GLN A 106 -47.48 -3.57 -39.63
CA GLN A 106 -48.61 -2.98 -38.87
C GLN A 106 -49.52 -3.95 -38.09
N ARG A 107 -49.97 -3.44 -36.91
CA ARG A 107 -51.12 -3.79 -36.02
C ARG A 107 -50.79 -4.59 -34.75
N ASN A 108 -51.36 -4.33 -33.57
CA ASN A 108 -52.30 -3.33 -33.04
C ASN A 108 -52.34 -3.45 -31.50
N THR A 109 -52.61 -2.35 -30.79
CA THR A 109 -53.15 -2.31 -29.40
C THR A 109 -54.67 -2.49 -29.40
N PRO A 110 -55.29 -2.71 -28.21
CA PRO A 110 -56.25 -1.70 -27.75
C PRO A 110 -56.10 -1.32 -26.26
N VAL A 111 -56.67 -0.16 -25.96
CA VAL A 111 -56.74 0.60 -24.71
C VAL A 111 -58.12 0.37 -24.07
N ASP A 112 -58.21 0.46 -22.74
CA ASP A 112 -59.38 1.08 -22.10
C ASP A 112 -58.97 1.80 -20.79
N GLU A 113 -59.45 3.03 -20.64
CA GLU A 113 -59.21 3.97 -19.53
C GLU A 113 -60.39 3.96 -18.55
N GLN A 114 -60.16 4.29 -17.27
CA GLN A 114 -60.81 5.44 -16.60
C GLN A 114 -60.35 5.67 -15.13
N HIS A 115 -59.70 6.82 -14.94
CA HIS A 115 -59.81 7.84 -13.88
C HIS A 115 -60.03 7.50 -12.38
N GLY A 116 -59.11 8.02 -11.56
CA GLY A 116 -59.32 8.37 -10.16
C GLY A 116 -58.14 9.17 -9.57
N GLN A 117 -58.36 10.47 -9.31
CA GLN A 117 -57.42 11.38 -8.63
C GLN A 117 -57.27 11.03 -7.14
N HIS A 118 -56.04 11.05 -6.60
CA HIS A 118 -55.75 11.54 -5.24
C HIS A 118 -54.23 11.65 -4.97
N ASP A 119 -53.82 12.85 -4.55
CA ASP A 119 -52.72 13.25 -3.66
C ASP A 119 -51.42 12.43 -3.56
N GLN A 120 -50.34 13.03 -4.09
CA GLN A 120 -48.96 12.63 -3.79
C GLN A 120 -48.48 13.23 -2.46
N PRO A 121 -47.96 12.43 -1.52
CA PRO A 121 -47.04 12.95 -0.52
C PRO A 121 -45.61 12.94 -1.08
N VAL A 122 -44.93 14.06 -0.84
CA VAL A 122 -43.53 14.35 -1.15
C VAL A 122 -42.61 13.20 -0.73
N GLN A 123 -42.03 12.49 -1.70
CA GLN A 123 -40.98 11.50 -1.48
C GLN A 123 -39.69 12.20 -1.03
N THR A 124 -39.39 12.11 0.26
CA THR A 124 -38.05 12.40 0.78
C THR A 124 -37.10 11.36 0.20
N GLN A 125 -36.12 11.85 -0.56
CA GLN A 125 -35.11 11.09 -1.28
C GLN A 125 -34.26 10.28 -0.29
N ARG A 126 -34.63 9.02 -0.04
CA ARG A 126 -33.81 8.10 0.78
C ARG A 126 -32.53 7.77 0.01
N TYR A 127 -31.41 8.25 0.53
CA TYR A 127 -30.07 7.84 0.11
C TYR A 127 -29.95 6.32 0.27
N ARG A 128 -29.86 5.58 -0.85
CA ARG A 128 -29.33 4.22 -0.83
C ARG A 128 -27.83 4.33 -0.50
N VAL A 129 -27.44 3.98 0.72
CA VAL A 129 -26.05 3.70 1.04
C VAL A 129 -25.71 2.44 0.25
N SER A 130 -24.94 2.58 -0.83
CA SER A 130 -24.40 1.43 -1.54
C SER A 130 -23.63 0.58 -0.52
N ALA A 131 -24.18 -0.60 -0.22
CA ALA A 131 -23.42 -1.72 0.31
C ALA A 131 -22.15 -1.87 -0.53
N ASN A 132 -21.00 -2.09 0.13
CA ASN A 132 -19.74 -2.69 -0.38
C ASN A 132 -18.46 -2.12 0.26
N PHE A 133 -18.49 -1.03 1.06
CA PHE A 133 -17.22 -0.42 1.52
C PHE A 133 -16.63 -1.02 2.82
N SER A 134 -17.44 -1.59 3.71
CA SER A 134 -16.92 -2.19 4.95
C SER A 134 -16.27 -3.57 4.70
N ASP A 135 -16.73 -4.29 3.67
CA ASP A 135 -16.09 -5.52 3.20
C ASP A 135 -14.79 -5.26 2.42
N GLU A 136 -14.66 -4.07 1.81
CA GLU A 136 -13.42 -3.64 1.15
C GLU A 136 -12.25 -3.45 2.11
N LEU A 137 -12.42 -3.26 3.42
CA LEU A 137 -11.29 -3.13 4.38
C LEU A 137 -10.59 -4.47 4.71
N GLY A 138 -11.07 -5.60 4.19
CA GLY A 138 -10.34 -6.87 4.20
C GLY A 138 -10.03 -7.45 5.57
N LEU A 139 -10.74 -7.05 6.63
CA LEU A 139 -10.54 -7.59 7.98
C LEU A 139 -11.10 -9.01 8.08
N ALA A 140 -10.24 -9.98 7.80
CA ALA A 140 -10.60 -11.39 7.90
C ALA A 140 -11.11 -11.73 9.32
N THR A 141 -12.31 -12.28 9.42
CA THR A 141 -12.95 -12.84 10.63
C THR A 141 -11.98 -13.63 11.55
N PRO A 142 -11.11 -14.54 11.04
CA PRO A 142 -10.14 -15.25 11.90
C PRO A 142 -9.08 -14.34 12.55
N PHE A 143 -8.82 -13.14 12.00
CA PHE A 143 -7.97 -12.15 12.65
C PHE A 143 -8.69 -11.48 13.82
N LEU A 144 -9.93 -11.02 13.61
CA LEU A 144 -10.71 -10.37 14.68
C LEU A 144 -10.95 -11.32 15.86
N ARG A 145 -11.13 -12.61 15.60
CA ARG A 145 -11.17 -13.66 16.65
C ARG A 145 -9.85 -13.79 17.41
N ARG A 146 -8.70 -13.62 16.76
CA ARG A 146 -7.38 -13.63 17.43
C ARG A 146 -7.16 -12.41 18.32
N VAL A 147 -7.70 -11.24 17.95
CA VAL A 147 -7.66 -10.04 18.80
C VAL A 147 -8.40 -10.28 20.13
N ARG A 148 -9.44 -11.11 20.11
CA ARG A 148 -10.22 -11.56 21.28
C ARG A 148 -9.55 -12.72 22.06
N ASP A 149 -8.29 -13.06 21.77
CA ASP A 149 -7.59 -14.25 22.31
C ASP A 149 -8.32 -15.59 22.05
N HIS A 150 -9.25 -15.65 21.08
CA HIS A 150 -9.93 -16.89 20.72
C HIS A 150 -8.96 -17.81 19.95
N ARG A 151 -8.52 -18.90 20.58
CA ARG A 151 -7.78 -19.97 19.88
C ARG A 151 -8.73 -20.68 18.91
N PRO A 152 -8.51 -20.64 17.59
CA PRO A 152 -9.28 -21.48 16.69
C PRO A 152 -9.05 -22.95 17.02
N SER A 153 -10.12 -23.74 17.10
CA SER A 153 -10.12 -25.19 17.39
C SER A 153 -9.45 -26.05 16.31
N SER A 154 -8.83 -25.42 15.32
CA SER A 154 -8.04 -26.09 14.28
C SER A 154 -6.71 -25.36 14.16
N PRO A 155 -5.57 -26.05 14.27
CA PRO A 155 -4.30 -25.42 13.97
C PRO A 155 -4.35 -24.98 12.51
N LEU A 156 -4.25 -23.68 12.27
CA LEU A 156 -3.76 -23.21 10.98
C LEU A 156 -2.42 -23.92 10.79
N GLN A 157 -2.35 -24.76 9.76
CA GLN A 157 -1.09 -25.31 9.27
C GLN A 157 -0.11 -24.14 9.24
N PRO A 158 1.04 -24.21 9.95
CA PRO A 158 2.12 -23.27 9.72
C PRO A 158 2.30 -23.22 8.22
N LEU A 159 2.23 -22.02 7.63
CA LEU A 159 2.55 -21.81 6.24
C LEU A 159 3.94 -22.41 6.05
N ASP A 160 4.01 -23.58 5.42
CA ASP A 160 5.10 -24.55 5.57
C ASP A 160 6.44 -23.86 5.81
N GLU A 161 6.89 -23.85 7.06
CA GLU A 161 8.31 -23.92 7.34
C GLU A 161 8.72 -25.28 6.80
N VAL A 162 9.02 -25.32 5.50
CA VAL A 162 9.72 -26.44 4.91
C VAL A 162 11.02 -26.51 5.69
N SER A 163 11.02 -27.37 6.71
CA SER A 163 12.19 -27.99 7.30
C SER A 163 12.94 -28.63 6.14
N ARG A 164 13.78 -27.84 5.48
CA ARG A 164 14.76 -28.35 4.54
C ARG A 164 15.81 -29.04 5.37
N GLN A 165 15.52 -30.28 5.74
CA GLN A 165 16.56 -31.24 6.03
C GLN A 165 17.51 -31.21 4.84
N THR A 166 18.76 -30.90 5.15
CA THR A 166 19.83 -30.74 4.19
C THR A 166 20.23 -32.12 3.68
N GLU A 167 19.41 -32.70 2.79
CA GLU A 167 19.88 -33.84 2.01
C GLU A 167 20.87 -33.31 0.97
N THR A 168 22.14 -33.61 1.23
CA THR A 168 23.27 -33.40 0.33
C THR A 168 23.12 -34.29 -0.90
N ILE A 169 22.23 -33.94 -1.82
CA ILE A 169 22.23 -34.51 -3.16
C ILE A 169 23.14 -33.63 -4.02
N GLN A 170 24.41 -34.05 -4.08
CA GLN A 170 25.39 -33.58 -5.02
C GLN A 170 24.91 -33.90 -6.44
N ASN A 171 24.61 -32.86 -7.21
CA ASN A 171 24.53 -32.97 -8.66
C ASN A 171 25.09 -31.68 -9.25
N ASN A 172 25.95 -31.82 -10.26
CA ASN A 172 26.66 -30.77 -11.01
C ASN A 172 25.79 -29.53 -11.26
N ARG A 173 25.82 -28.53 -10.36
CA ARG A 173 25.13 -27.26 -10.57
C ARG A 173 26.08 -26.30 -11.28
N ARG A 174 25.69 -25.88 -12.48
CA ARG A 174 26.34 -24.79 -13.24
C ARG A 174 26.20 -23.42 -12.55
N CYS A 175 25.28 -23.32 -11.59
CA CYS A 175 24.92 -22.08 -10.92
C CYS A 175 25.05 -22.23 -9.40
N GLN A 176 25.68 -21.27 -8.72
CA GLN A 176 26.06 -21.37 -7.29
C GLN A 176 25.09 -20.62 -6.35
N HIS A 177 23.92 -20.16 -6.81
CA HIS A 177 22.95 -19.49 -5.94
C HIS A 177 22.28 -20.49 -4.97
N PRO A 178 22.32 -20.24 -3.65
CA PRO A 178 21.89 -21.22 -2.65
C PRO A 178 20.36 -21.41 -2.55
N ARG A 179 19.52 -20.39 -2.80
CA ARG A 179 18.06 -20.46 -2.52
C ARG A 179 17.15 -20.56 -3.74
N ARG A 180 17.60 -20.11 -4.92
CA ARG A 180 16.75 -19.96 -6.13
C ARG A 180 17.11 -20.85 -7.32
N CYS A 181 17.92 -21.89 -7.15
CA CYS A 181 18.19 -22.88 -8.20
C CYS A 181 17.35 -24.15 -7.99
N ARG A 182 16.37 -24.42 -8.88
CA ARG A 182 15.65 -25.69 -8.95
C ARG A 182 15.94 -26.37 -10.31
N LYS A 183 16.31 -27.65 -10.27
CA LYS A 183 16.48 -28.53 -11.46
C LYS A 183 17.38 -27.94 -12.57
N GLY A 184 18.55 -27.40 -12.22
CA GLY A 184 19.55 -26.94 -13.20
C GLY A 184 19.25 -25.62 -13.91
N ARG A 185 18.16 -24.91 -13.54
CA ARG A 185 17.89 -23.54 -13.98
C ARG A 185 17.99 -22.57 -12.82
N CYS A 186 18.76 -21.50 -13.02
CA CYS A 186 18.81 -20.38 -12.10
C CYS A 186 17.67 -19.41 -12.42
N VAL A 187 16.84 -19.09 -11.41
CA VAL A 187 15.73 -18.14 -11.57
C VAL A 187 16.24 -16.78 -12.03
N PHE A 188 17.35 -16.30 -11.48
CA PHE A 188 17.95 -15.04 -11.90
C PHE A 188 18.38 -15.06 -13.37
N GLU A 189 19.03 -16.12 -13.83
CA GLU A 189 19.42 -16.25 -15.25
C GLU A 189 18.20 -16.29 -16.17
N SER A 190 17.11 -16.94 -15.74
CA SER A 190 15.86 -16.95 -16.50
C SER A 190 15.16 -15.58 -16.53
N GLU A 191 15.20 -14.83 -15.43
CA GLU A 191 14.61 -13.49 -15.34
C GLU A 191 15.43 -12.49 -16.17
N VAL A 192 16.77 -12.51 -16.11
CA VAL A 192 17.64 -11.73 -17.02
C VAL A 192 17.36 -12.09 -18.48
N ALA A 193 17.19 -13.38 -18.80
CA ALA A 193 16.91 -13.82 -20.17
C ALA A 193 15.53 -13.38 -20.66
N ALA A 194 14.52 -13.36 -19.78
CA ALA A 194 13.17 -12.91 -20.11
C ALA A 194 13.13 -11.42 -20.53
N LEU A 195 14.04 -10.60 -20.00
CA LEU A 195 14.14 -9.18 -20.37
C LEU A 195 14.60 -8.94 -21.82
N ARG A 196 15.12 -9.97 -22.53
CA ARG A 196 15.51 -9.86 -23.94
C ARG A 196 14.36 -9.48 -24.87
N THR A 197 13.12 -9.79 -24.49
CA THR A 197 11.95 -9.50 -25.33
C THR A 197 11.50 -8.04 -25.25
N SER A 198 11.93 -7.30 -24.22
CA SER A 198 11.46 -5.93 -23.96
C SER A 198 12.53 -4.85 -24.08
N ILE A 199 13.81 -5.22 -24.15
CA ILE A 199 14.95 -4.30 -24.09
C ILE A 199 15.79 -4.43 -25.36
N ASP A 200 16.35 -3.30 -25.82
CA ASP A 200 17.33 -3.28 -26.91
C ASP A 200 18.49 -4.28 -26.66
N PRO A 201 18.96 -5.02 -27.69
CA PRO A 201 19.99 -6.04 -27.52
C PRO A 201 21.31 -5.52 -26.93
N GLN A 202 21.74 -4.30 -27.27
CA GLN A 202 22.99 -3.75 -26.72
C GLN A 202 22.82 -3.42 -25.24
N ARG A 203 21.71 -2.77 -24.86
CA ARG A 203 21.37 -2.52 -23.44
C ARG A 203 21.22 -3.81 -22.65
N HIS A 204 20.60 -4.84 -23.23
CA HIS A 204 20.44 -6.14 -22.60
C HIS A 204 21.80 -6.77 -22.26
N THR A 205 22.77 -6.75 -23.18
CA THR A 205 24.11 -7.29 -22.92
C THR A 205 24.84 -6.56 -21.80
N LEU A 206 24.66 -5.22 -21.71
CA LEU A 206 25.21 -4.43 -20.62
C LEU A 206 24.55 -4.79 -19.28
N TYR A 207 23.22 -4.94 -19.24
CA TYR A 207 22.51 -5.38 -18.03
C TYR A 207 22.93 -6.78 -17.57
N GLU A 208 23.10 -7.73 -18.50
CA GLU A 208 23.61 -9.08 -18.19
C GLU A 208 25.03 -9.02 -17.61
N SER A 209 25.87 -8.12 -18.15
CA SER A 209 27.25 -7.91 -17.68
C SER A 209 27.30 -7.25 -16.30
N ILE A 210 26.48 -6.22 -16.05
CA ILE A 210 26.31 -5.57 -14.74
C ILE A 210 25.84 -6.59 -13.70
N PHE A 211 24.82 -7.39 -14.03
CA PHE A 211 24.30 -8.42 -13.14
C PHE A 211 25.38 -9.43 -12.74
N ARG A 212 26.16 -9.94 -13.71
CA ARG A 212 27.26 -10.88 -13.43
C ARG A 212 28.40 -10.26 -12.63
N ALA A 213 28.76 -9.01 -12.91
CA ALA A 213 29.78 -8.29 -12.16
C ALA A 213 29.36 -8.12 -10.69
N LEU A 214 28.10 -7.75 -10.45
CA LEU A 214 27.55 -7.63 -9.11
C LEU A 214 27.44 -8.99 -8.40
N ASP A 215 26.96 -10.04 -9.07
CA ASP A 215 26.89 -11.40 -8.51
C ASP A 215 28.26 -11.90 -8.06
N SER A 216 29.29 -11.69 -8.89
CA SER A 216 30.68 -12.05 -8.57
C SER A 216 31.21 -11.28 -7.35
N LEU A 217 31.00 -9.96 -7.33
CA LEU A 217 31.40 -9.09 -6.21
C LEU A 217 30.71 -9.50 -4.90
N LEU A 218 29.40 -9.73 -4.94
CA LEU A 218 28.62 -10.11 -3.76
C LEU A 218 28.98 -11.50 -3.25
N ARG A 219 29.31 -12.45 -4.14
CA ARG A 219 29.83 -13.76 -3.73
C ARG A 219 31.18 -13.65 -3.03
N ALA A 220 32.10 -12.90 -3.62
CA ALA A 220 33.43 -12.69 -3.05
C ALA A 220 33.36 -11.99 -1.68
N THR A 221 32.38 -11.11 -1.48
CA THR A 221 32.19 -10.32 -0.24
C THR A 221 31.13 -10.90 0.70
N SER A 222 30.57 -12.08 0.39
CA SER A 222 29.49 -12.66 1.17
C SER A 222 29.97 -13.00 2.59
N PRO A 223 29.20 -12.64 3.64
CA PRO A 223 29.55 -12.99 5.01
C PRO A 223 29.55 -14.52 5.16
N SER A 224 30.53 -15.05 5.88
CA SER A 224 30.56 -16.49 6.17
C SER A 224 29.31 -16.89 6.97
N LYS A 225 28.83 -18.13 6.81
CA LYS A 225 27.57 -18.60 7.45
C LYS A 225 27.52 -18.40 8.97
N ASN A 226 28.68 -18.29 9.64
CA ASN A 226 28.81 -18.07 11.08
C ASN A 226 28.97 -16.59 11.48
N GLU A 227 29.21 -15.68 10.52
CA GLU A 227 29.23 -14.22 10.70
C GLU A 227 27.97 -13.55 10.12
N ALA A 228 26.99 -14.38 9.71
CA ALA A 228 25.75 -13.93 9.10
C ALA A 228 25.06 -12.90 10.01
N ALA A 229 25.10 -11.65 9.57
CA ALA A 229 24.43 -10.51 10.18
C ALA A 229 24.89 -10.13 11.60
N ALA A 230 26.08 -9.56 11.74
CA ALA A 230 26.36 -8.63 12.84
C ALA A 230 26.22 -7.16 12.37
N PRO A 231 25.01 -6.60 12.25
CA PRO A 231 24.78 -5.16 12.06
C PRO A 231 25.14 -4.33 13.31
N LYS A 232 26.07 -4.80 14.16
CA LYS A 232 26.25 -4.27 15.53
C LYS A 232 27.62 -3.65 15.82
N SER A 233 28.66 -3.87 15.02
CA SER A 233 29.94 -3.19 15.28
C SER A 233 29.90 -1.77 14.71
N LEU A 234 30.30 -0.79 15.52
CA LEU A 234 30.48 0.59 15.10
C LEU A 234 31.40 0.67 13.86
N LEU A 235 32.47 -0.12 13.85
CA LEU A 235 33.40 -0.23 12.73
C LEU A 235 32.69 -0.61 11.42
N ALA A 236 31.84 -1.65 11.41
CA ALA A 236 31.12 -2.03 10.20
C ALA A 236 30.13 -0.95 9.73
N MET A 237 29.54 -0.18 10.66
CA MET A 237 28.69 0.96 10.29
C MET A 237 29.51 2.08 9.63
N CYS A 238 30.67 2.44 10.20
CA CYS A 238 31.57 3.43 9.62
C CYS A 238 32.10 2.99 8.25
N LEU A 239 32.48 1.72 8.10
CA LEU A 239 33.02 1.22 6.83
C LEU A 239 32.00 1.20 5.69
N ARG A 240 30.71 1.01 6.00
CA ARG A 240 29.65 1.17 5.00
C ARG A 240 29.50 2.61 4.50
N LYS A 241 29.99 3.60 5.25
CA LYS A 241 29.98 5.03 4.91
C LYS A 241 31.22 5.50 4.15
N VAL A 242 32.27 4.69 4.07
CA VAL A 242 33.47 5.03 3.29
C VAL A 242 33.17 5.35 1.82
N PRO A 243 32.25 4.66 1.10
CA PRO A 243 31.89 5.07 -0.26
C PRO A 243 31.25 6.46 -0.33
N ASP A 244 30.50 6.88 0.69
CA ASP A 244 29.94 8.23 0.77
C ASP A 244 31.07 9.26 0.93
N TYR A 245 32.04 8.97 1.80
CA TYR A 245 33.22 9.79 2.00
C TYR A 245 34.10 9.90 0.74
N VAL A 246 34.35 8.79 0.05
CA VAL A 246 35.08 8.77 -1.23
C VAL A 246 34.37 9.65 -2.26
N ALA A 247 33.05 9.54 -2.40
CA ALA A 247 32.29 10.34 -3.35
C ALA A 247 32.32 11.84 -3.04
N GLU A 248 32.35 12.23 -1.76
CA GLU A 248 32.53 13.63 -1.34
C GLU A 248 33.92 14.15 -1.72
N LEU A 249 34.98 13.38 -1.46
CA LEU A 249 36.33 13.75 -1.87
C LEU A 249 36.46 13.87 -3.39
N GLU A 250 35.92 12.92 -4.14
CA GLU A 250 35.86 12.97 -5.62
C GLU A 250 35.08 14.19 -6.11
N TRP A 251 34.07 14.64 -5.36
CA TRP A 251 33.31 15.84 -5.69
C TRP A 251 34.14 17.11 -5.48
N TRP A 252 34.85 17.22 -4.36
CA TRP A 252 35.75 18.34 -4.11
C TRP A 252 36.89 18.41 -5.12
N GLU A 253 37.55 17.28 -5.43
CA GLU A 253 38.60 17.23 -6.45
C GLU A 253 38.08 17.69 -7.83
N ARG A 254 36.88 17.24 -8.21
CA ARG A 254 36.24 17.69 -9.46
C ARG A 254 35.94 19.18 -9.45
N LYS A 255 35.46 19.71 -8.33
CA LYS A 255 35.13 21.14 -8.18
C LYS A 255 36.39 22.01 -8.25
N ASP A 256 37.46 21.62 -7.56
CA ASP A 256 38.74 22.34 -7.57
C ASP A 256 39.37 22.32 -8.97
N ALA A 257 39.26 21.20 -9.70
CA ALA A 257 39.72 21.11 -11.09
C ALA A 257 38.88 21.98 -12.05
N GLU A 258 37.58 22.14 -11.79
CA GLU A 258 36.70 23.05 -12.54
C GLU A 258 37.04 24.52 -12.26
N GLU A 259 37.28 24.89 -11.00
CA GLU A 259 37.66 26.25 -10.59
C GLU A 259 39.09 26.62 -11.02
N GLY A 260 40.01 25.65 -11.01
CA GLY A 260 41.40 25.81 -11.43
C GLY A 260 41.63 25.69 -12.94
N GLY A 261 40.59 25.41 -13.74
CA GLY A 261 40.70 25.26 -15.20
C GLY A 261 41.48 24.03 -15.68
N THR A 262 41.89 23.14 -14.77
CA THR A 262 42.66 21.91 -15.04
C THR A 262 41.75 20.71 -15.29
N ARG A 263 40.60 20.93 -15.94
CA ARG A 263 39.63 19.88 -16.26
C ARG A 263 40.20 18.93 -17.33
N SER A 264 40.94 17.91 -16.91
CA SER A 264 41.26 16.78 -17.79
C SER A 264 40.10 15.78 -17.76
N ALA A 265 39.39 15.63 -18.88
CA ALA A 265 38.28 14.69 -19.04
C ALA A 265 38.70 13.20 -18.99
N LEU A 266 39.99 12.91 -18.77
CA LEU A 266 40.59 11.59 -18.95
C LEU A 266 41.22 11.01 -17.67
N LYS A 267 41.29 11.76 -16.57
CA LYS A 267 41.85 11.25 -15.31
C LYS A 267 40.72 10.76 -14.42
N ASP A 268 40.55 9.44 -14.34
CA ASP A 268 39.71 8.83 -13.32
C ASP A 268 40.28 9.21 -11.94
N SER A 269 39.41 9.61 -11.02
CA SER A 269 39.85 9.96 -9.66
C SER A 269 40.43 8.73 -8.97
N GLN A 270 41.66 8.86 -8.47
CA GLN A 270 42.37 7.76 -7.79
C GLN A 270 42.05 7.71 -6.28
N ILE A 271 41.16 8.58 -5.82
CA ILE A 271 40.80 8.77 -4.40
C ILE A 271 40.32 7.46 -3.76
N SER A 272 39.48 6.69 -4.46
CA SER A 272 39.02 5.39 -3.96
C SER A 272 40.17 4.41 -3.69
N PHE A 273 41.24 4.44 -4.50
CA PHE A 273 42.43 3.61 -4.32
C PHE A 273 43.29 4.08 -3.14
N GLU A 274 43.46 5.39 -2.99
CA GLU A 274 44.21 5.99 -1.88
C GLU A 274 43.55 5.66 -0.55
N VAL A 275 42.24 5.93 -0.41
CA VAL A 275 41.47 5.61 0.81
C VAL A 275 41.52 4.12 1.14
N TYR A 276 41.43 3.25 0.13
CA TYR A 276 41.50 1.80 0.38
C TYR A 276 42.89 1.35 0.80
N SER A 277 43.95 2.00 0.30
CA SER A 277 45.33 1.71 0.67
C SER A 277 45.63 2.17 2.10
N GLU A 278 45.10 3.33 2.51
CA GLU A 278 45.16 3.79 3.90
C GLU A 278 44.43 2.82 4.85
N LEU A 279 43.23 2.38 4.47
CA LEU A 279 42.49 1.38 5.25
C LEU A 279 43.20 0.02 5.30
N GLU A 280 43.86 -0.39 4.21
CA GLU A 280 44.68 -1.60 4.17
C GLU A 280 45.83 -1.54 5.17
N SER A 281 46.43 -0.36 5.39
CA SER A 281 47.54 -0.16 6.35
C SER A 281 47.16 -0.42 7.81
N LEU A 282 45.86 -0.47 8.13
CA LEU A 282 45.35 -0.87 9.45
C LEU A 282 45.39 -2.39 9.68
N GLY A 283 45.60 -3.17 8.61
CA GLY A 283 45.75 -4.62 8.65
C GLY A 283 47.19 -5.07 8.88
N ALA A 284 47.37 -6.39 9.04
CA ALA A 284 48.70 -7.00 9.01
C ALA A 284 49.21 -7.09 7.56
N ALA A 285 50.43 -7.59 7.36
CA ALA A 285 51.06 -7.74 6.03
C ALA A 285 50.23 -8.54 5.00
N GLU A 286 49.20 -9.28 5.43
CA GLU A 286 48.28 -10.03 4.57
C GLU A 286 46.97 -9.26 4.25
N GLY A 287 47.00 -7.93 4.35
CA GLY A 287 45.87 -7.05 4.05
C GLY A 287 44.84 -6.94 5.19
N TRP A 288 43.69 -6.37 4.87
CA TRP A 288 42.66 -6.03 5.85
C TRP A 288 41.29 -6.59 5.49
N ARG A 289 40.86 -7.64 6.22
CA ARG A 289 39.59 -8.37 6.00
C ARG A 289 38.39 -7.44 5.85
N HIS A 290 38.33 -6.35 6.61
CA HIS A 290 37.17 -5.45 6.63
C HIS A 290 36.99 -4.63 5.34
N LEU A 291 37.99 -4.60 4.44
CA LEU A 291 37.84 -4.02 3.11
C LEU A 291 36.71 -4.70 2.30
N CYS A 292 36.37 -5.96 2.60
CA CYS A 292 35.24 -6.62 1.96
C CYS A 292 33.90 -5.88 2.22
N ILE A 293 33.75 -5.27 3.40
CA ILE A 293 32.56 -4.48 3.75
C ILE A 293 32.51 -3.21 2.89
N VAL A 294 33.66 -2.54 2.74
CA VAL A 294 33.81 -1.30 1.97
C VAL A 294 33.55 -1.53 0.49
N VAL A 295 34.14 -2.59 -0.09
CA VAL A 295 33.93 -2.95 -1.51
C VAL A 295 32.48 -3.30 -1.79
N ARG A 296 31.85 -4.05 -0.88
CA ARG A 296 30.46 -4.43 -1.00
C ARG A 296 29.53 -3.22 -0.96
N SER A 297 29.71 -2.32 0.01
CA SER A 297 28.93 -1.08 0.07
C SER A 297 29.21 -0.18 -1.14
N HIS A 298 30.44 -0.11 -1.63
CA HIS A 298 30.78 0.65 -2.84
C HIS A 298 30.08 0.08 -4.08
N GLY A 299 30.11 -1.25 -4.26
CA GLY A 299 29.40 -1.91 -5.37
C GLY A 299 27.89 -1.65 -5.35
N VAL A 300 27.26 -1.68 -4.18
CA VAL A 300 25.83 -1.35 -4.03
C VAL A 300 25.56 0.12 -4.30
N ARG A 301 26.41 1.03 -3.79
CA ARG A 301 26.28 2.47 -4.05
C ARG A 301 26.39 2.80 -5.54
N VAL A 302 27.30 2.15 -6.26
CA VAL A 302 27.47 2.31 -7.71
C VAL A 302 26.20 1.89 -8.47
N ILE A 303 25.51 0.83 -8.05
CA ILE A 303 24.20 0.46 -8.59
C ILE A 303 23.13 1.47 -8.20
N GLN A 304 23.14 1.93 -6.95
CA GLN A 304 22.20 2.92 -6.43
C GLN A 304 22.27 4.23 -7.24
N GLU A 305 23.47 4.71 -7.53
CA GLU A 305 23.71 5.88 -8.38
C GLU A 305 23.18 5.63 -9.81
N ALA A 306 23.50 4.47 -10.41
CA ALA A 306 23.00 4.12 -11.75
C ALA A 306 21.46 4.05 -11.83
N VAL A 307 20.79 3.60 -10.78
CA VAL A 307 19.32 3.62 -10.66
C VAL A 307 18.82 5.07 -10.54
N SER A 308 19.44 5.87 -9.68
CA SER A 308 19.04 7.28 -9.48
C SER A 308 19.25 8.16 -10.74
N GLU A 309 20.24 7.82 -11.56
CA GLU A 309 20.51 8.44 -12.86
C GLU A 309 19.52 7.97 -13.97
N GLY A 310 18.66 7.00 -13.68
CA GLY A 310 17.74 6.43 -14.68
C GLY A 310 18.45 5.59 -15.76
N LEU A 311 19.65 5.08 -15.49
CA LEU A 311 20.37 4.22 -16.44
C LEU A 311 19.78 2.80 -16.48
N VAL A 312 19.27 2.34 -15.34
CA VAL A 312 18.78 0.98 -15.12
C VAL A 312 17.27 0.97 -15.08
N ASP A 313 16.65 0.18 -15.95
CA ASP A 313 15.19 0.01 -15.97
C ASP A 313 14.68 -0.61 -14.67
N VAL A 314 13.46 -0.26 -14.26
CA VAL A 314 12.85 -0.68 -12.97
C VAL A 314 12.86 -2.21 -12.79
N ASP A 315 12.56 -2.96 -13.85
CA ASP A 315 12.51 -4.42 -13.82
C ASP A 315 13.92 -5.03 -13.59
N VAL A 316 14.97 -4.39 -14.12
CA VAL A 316 16.38 -4.77 -13.87
C VAL A 316 16.78 -4.37 -12.45
N ALA A 317 16.35 -3.20 -11.97
CA ALA A 317 16.66 -2.73 -10.64
C ALA A 317 16.05 -3.63 -9.54
N ASP A 318 14.81 -4.09 -9.70
CA ASP A 318 14.17 -5.07 -8.78
C ASP A 318 14.90 -6.43 -8.79
N LEU A 319 15.44 -6.83 -9.95
CA LEU A 319 16.26 -8.03 -10.08
C LEU A 319 17.61 -7.89 -9.35
N LEU A 320 18.28 -6.74 -9.49
CA LEU A 320 19.51 -6.42 -8.76
C LEU A 320 19.27 -6.32 -7.25
N LEU A 321 18.15 -5.75 -6.82
CA LEU A 321 17.74 -5.73 -5.42
C LEU A 321 17.52 -7.16 -4.88
N SER A 322 16.85 -8.00 -5.66
CA SER A 322 16.64 -9.41 -5.33
C SER A 322 17.96 -10.20 -5.22
N LEU A 323 18.94 -9.88 -6.07
CA LEU A 323 20.29 -10.43 -6.00
C LEU A 323 21.01 -9.99 -4.72
N CYS A 324 20.97 -8.69 -4.41
CA CYS A 324 21.55 -8.13 -3.19
C CYS A 324 21.02 -8.83 -1.92
N ARG A 325 19.72 -9.13 -1.86
CA ARG A 325 19.11 -9.85 -0.72
C ARG A 325 19.52 -11.31 -0.59
N GLU A 326 20.00 -11.95 -1.66
CA GLU A 326 20.49 -13.33 -1.59
C GLU A 326 21.80 -13.41 -0.79
N TYR A 327 22.61 -12.35 -0.84
CA TYR A 327 23.95 -12.31 -0.25
C TYR A 327 24.10 -11.38 0.95
N MET A 328 23.14 -10.47 1.20
CA MET A 328 23.25 -9.44 2.22
C MET A 328 22.02 -9.35 3.13
N PRO A 329 22.17 -8.85 4.37
CA PRO A 329 21.04 -8.53 5.23
C PRO A 329 20.14 -7.46 4.61
N PRO A 330 18.81 -7.49 4.84
CA PRO A 330 17.89 -6.48 4.30
C PRO A 330 18.28 -5.04 4.65
N ARG A 331 18.82 -4.76 5.84
CA ARG A 331 19.21 -3.37 6.17
C ARG A 331 20.25 -2.76 5.21
N GLU A 332 21.11 -3.58 4.61
CA GLU A 332 22.14 -3.11 3.68
C GLU A 332 21.62 -2.82 2.27
N CYS A 333 20.42 -3.31 1.91
CA CYS A 333 19.82 -3.03 0.59
C CYS A 333 18.72 -1.97 0.66
N GLU A 334 18.44 -1.40 1.83
CA GLU A 334 17.40 -0.37 2.00
C GLU A 334 17.68 0.89 1.18
N SER A 335 18.94 1.34 1.09
CA SER A 335 19.27 2.52 0.28
C SER A 335 19.05 2.30 -1.22
N LEU A 336 19.27 1.06 -1.70
CA LEU A 336 18.96 0.68 -3.07
C LEU A 336 17.46 0.63 -3.31
N LEU A 337 16.69 0.07 -2.38
CA LEU A 337 15.22 0.10 -2.42
C LEU A 337 14.72 1.55 -2.49
N ASP A 338 15.29 2.44 -1.68
CA ASP A 338 14.94 3.86 -1.67
C ASP A 338 15.16 4.50 -3.04
N SER A 339 16.32 4.29 -3.66
CA SER A 339 16.56 4.79 -5.01
C SER A 339 15.63 4.21 -6.07
N ILE A 340 15.13 2.99 -5.90
CA ILE A 340 14.13 2.40 -6.80
C ILE A 340 12.77 3.10 -6.62
N ILE A 341 12.33 3.34 -5.38
CA ILE A 341 10.98 3.83 -5.09
C ILE A 341 10.85 5.36 -5.02
N SER A 342 11.96 6.12 -5.07
CA SER A 342 12.00 7.59 -4.89
C SER A 342 11.40 8.41 -6.04
N GLY A 343 10.52 7.84 -6.85
CA GLY A 343 9.84 8.55 -7.94
C GLY A 343 8.63 9.36 -7.49
N GLN A 344 8.34 10.45 -8.21
CA GLN A 344 7.04 11.11 -8.09
C GLN A 344 5.98 10.26 -8.80
N TYR A 345 4.95 9.83 -8.07
CA TYR A 345 3.86 9.03 -8.62
C TYR A 345 2.67 9.90 -9.03
N ARG A 346 1.95 9.44 -10.06
CA ARG A 346 0.70 10.07 -10.51
C ARG A 346 -0.47 9.69 -9.59
N SER A 347 -1.50 10.52 -9.56
CA SER A 347 -2.76 10.15 -8.91
C SER A 347 -3.44 8.99 -9.65
N PRO A 348 -4.20 8.13 -8.94
CA PRO A 348 -4.91 7.02 -9.54
C PRO A 348 -5.97 7.52 -10.55
N SER A 349 -6.11 6.78 -11.64
CA SER A 349 -7.02 7.11 -12.74
C SER A 349 -8.43 6.58 -12.46
N SER A 350 -8.53 5.45 -11.75
CA SER A 350 -9.76 4.80 -11.32
C SER A 350 -9.61 4.27 -9.88
N PRO A 351 -10.72 4.09 -9.13
CA PRO A 351 -10.67 3.50 -7.79
C PRO A 351 -10.18 2.05 -7.77
N ASP A 352 -10.29 1.35 -8.91
CA ASP A 352 -9.90 -0.05 -9.06
C ASP A 352 -8.52 -0.20 -9.73
N GLU A 353 -7.75 0.90 -9.86
CA GLU A 353 -6.40 0.84 -10.38
C GLU A 353 -5.49 0.12 -9.37
N PRO A 354 -4.81 -0.98 -9.77
CA PRO A 354 -4.03 -1.77 -8.83
C PRO A 354 -2.71 -1.08 -8.48
N LEU A 355 -2.45 -0.90 -7.18
CA LEU A 355 -1.31 -0.14 -6.65
C LEU A 355 0.03 -0.79 -7.02
N PHE A 356 0.13 -2.12 -6.91
CA PHE A 356 1.39 -2.85 -7.12
C PHE A 356 1.54 -3.43 -8.54
N GLU A 357 0.48 -3.37 -9.34
CA GLU A 357 0.43 -3.96 -10.69
C GLU A 357 0.39 -2.89 -11.80
N SER A 358 -0.06 -1.68 -11.49
CA SER A 358 -0.09 -0.57 -12.46
C SER A 358 1.29 -0.28 -13.03
N ARG A 359 1.35 -0.08 -14.35
CA ARG A 359 2.59 0.27 -15.06
C ARG A 359 3.24 1.54 -14.51
N ALA A 360 2.42 2.50 -14.04
CA ALA A 360 2.90 3.76 -13.50
C ALA A 360 3.50 3.65 -12.10
N LEU A 361 3.23 2.53 -11.40
CA LEU A 361 3.66 2.29 -10.02
C LEU A 361 4.57 1.05 -9.91
N ARG A 362 5.13 0.58 -11.03
CA ARG A 362 6.03 -0.59 -11.04
C ARG A 362 7.12 -0.55 -9.97
N PRO A 363 7.76 0.59 -9.65
CA PRO A 363 8.77 0.61 -8.61
C PRO A 363 8.25 0.18 -7.23
N LEU A 364 6.98 0.45 -6.90
CA LEU A 364 6.38 0.05 -5.63
C LEU A 364 6.23 -1.47 -5.48
N ARG A 365 6.28 -2.23 -6.59
CA ARG A 365 6.30 -3.70 -6.53
C ARG A 365 7.52 -4.21 -5.77
N ALA A 366 8.63 -3.49 -5.81
CA ALA A 366 9.83 -3.81 -5.05
C ALA A 366 9.53 -3.89 -3.55
N LEU A 367 8.60 -3.08 -3.00
CA LEU A 367 8.22 -3.17 -1.59
C LEU A 367 7.62 -4.54 -1.22
N LYS A 368 6.78 -5.09 -2.11
CA LYS A 368 6.13 -6.39 -1.90
C LYS A 368 7.12 -7.55 -2.03
N THR A 369 8.06 -7.45 -2.97
CA THR A 369 9.13 -8.46 -3.12
C THR A 369 10.11 -8.38 -1.95
N TYR A 370 10.39 -7.16 -1.46
CA TYR A 370 11.36 -6.89 -0.40
C TYR A 370 10.87 -7.30 1.00
N ASP A 371 9.57 -7.19 1.26
CA ASP A 371 8.97 -7.47 2.56
C ASP A 371 8.04 -8.70 2.55
N THR A 372 8.61 -9.88 2.31
CA THR A 372 7.85 -11.15 2.19
C THR A 372 7.28 -11.65 3.52
N SER A 373 7.74 -11.14 4.66
CA SER A 373 7.51 -11.75 5.98
C SER A 373 7.13 -10.79 7.09
N GLY A 374 7.25 -9.46 6.94
CA GLY A 374 7.06 -8.55 8.06
C GLY A 374 6.76 -7.14 7.64
N CYS A 375 5.49 -6.86 7.36
CA CYS A 375 4.90 -5.65 6.78
C CYS A 375 5.32 -4.27 7.37
N ALA A 376 6.14 -4.24 8.42
CA ALA A 376 6.60 -3.02 9.10
C ALA A 376 7.40 -2.10 8.17
N MET A 377 8.30 -2.67 7.38
CA MET A 377 9.12 -1.89 6.46
C MET A 377 8.29 -1.32 5.31
N MET A 378 7.36 -2.12 4.77
CA MET A 378 6.39 -1.63 3.79
C MET A 378 5.57 -0.46 4.35
N THR A 379 5.04 -0.58 5.58
CA THR A 379 4.29 0.52 6.20
C THR A 379 5.14 1.76 6.41
N ARG A 380 6.40 1.61 6.81
CA ARG A 380 7.34 2.72 6.95
C ARG A 380 7.59 3.43 5.62
N LYS A 381 7.92 2.67 4.56
CA LYS A 381 8.19 3.25 3.24
C LYS A 381 6.96 3.90 2.60
N LEU A 382 5.79 3.31 2.75
CA LEU A 382 4.54 3.96 2.31
C LEU A 382 4.25 5.24 3.10
N SER A 383 4.52 5.23 4.41
CA SER A 383 4.41 6.43 5.27
C SER A 383 5.34 7.54 4.79
N GLU A 384 6.62 7.23 4.53
CA GLU A 384 7.62 8.16 4.01
C GLU A 384 7.20 8.74 2.63
N LEU A 385 6.65 7.90 1.74
CA LEU A 385 6.20 8.32 0.42
C LEU A 385 4.97 9.25 0.48
N LEU A 386 4.04 8.99 1.41
CA LEU A 386 2.86 9.82 1.64
C LEU A 386 3.25 11.16 2.28
N SER A 387 4.08 11.15 3.32
CA SER A 387 4.51 12.35 4.04
C SER A 387 5.32 13.29 3.13
N ASN A 388 6.17 12.72 2.27
CA ASN A 388 6.96 13.47 1.29
C ASN A 388 6.18 13.85 0.02
N ARG A 389 4.89 13.49 -0.07
CA ARG A 389 4.01 13.74 -1.23
C ARG A 389 4.51 13.14 -2.56
N LEU A 390 5.38 12.13 -2.48
CA LEU A 390 5.82 11.36 -3.63
C LEU A 390 4.71 10.42 -4.09
N LEU A 391 3.95 9.84 -3.15
CA LEU A 391 2.72 9.09 -3.40
C LEU A 391 1.48 9.97 -3.12
N PRO A 392 0.62 10.25 -4.11
CA PRO A 392 -0.60 11.01 -3.89
C PRO A 392 -1.56 10.31 -2.91
N ALA A 393 -2.15 11.07 -2.00
CA ALA A 393 -3.04 10.54 -0.96
C ALA A 393 -4.28 9.82 -1.53
N GLU A 394 -4.70 10.14 -2.76
CA GLU A 394 -5.83 9.49 -3.41
C GLU A 394 -5.65 7.96 -3.56
N TRP A 395 -4.41 7.46 -3.58
CA TRP A 395 -4.13 6.03 -3.59
C TRP A 395 -4.64 5.29 -2.35
N ILE A 396 -4.86 5.99 -1.23
CA ILE A 396 -5.45 5.40 -0.01
C ILE A 396 -6.89 4.93 -0.26
N LEU A 397 -7.58 5.54 -1.22
CA LEU A 397 -8.99 5.27 -1.52
C LEU A 397 -9.19 4.14 -2.54
N THR A 398 -8.11 3.53 -3.05
CA THR A 398 -8.21 2.42 -4.00
C THR A 398 -8.42 1.09 -3.28
N GLY A 399 -9.08 0.14 -3.96
CA GLY A 399 -9.37 -1.18 -3.39
C GLY A 399 -8.11 -1.93 -2.97
N ASP A 400 -7.01 -1.81 -3.72
CA ASP A 400 -5.72 -2.47 -3.41
C ASP A 400 -5.09 -2.01 -2.09
N PHE A 401 -5.40 -0.79 -1.64
CA PHE A 401 -4.88 -0.26 -0.39
C PHE A 401 -5.50 -0.97 0.83
N SER A 402 -6.64 -1.66 0.66
CA SER A 402 -7.26 -2.53 1.68
C SER A 402 -6.32 -3.57 2.26
N ALA A 403 -5.47 -4.16 1.42
CA ALA A 403 -4.51 -5.16 1.87
C ALA A 403 -3.49 -4.53 2.82
N VAL A 404 -3.05 -3.31 2.50
CA VAL A 404 -2.16 -2.50 3.35
C VAL A 404 -2.81 -2.18 4.69
N TRP A 405 -4.10 -1.83 4.68
CA TRP A 405 -4.89 -1.63 5.91
C TRP A 405 -4.92 -2.86 6.79
N ALA A 406 -5.29 -4.00 6.21
CA ALA A 406 -5.36 -5.26 6.93
C ALA A 406 -4.01 -5.64 7.55
N TRP A 407 -2.88 -5.32 6.89
CA TRP A 407 -1.54 -5.54 7.45
C TRP A 407 -1.20 -4.59 8.59
N ALA A 408 -1.45 -3.29 8.47
CA ALA A 408 -1.17 -2.32 9.52
C ALA A 408 -1.96 -2.63 10.80
N ILE A 409 -3.24 -2.97 10.64
CA ILE A 409 -4.13 -3.37 11.73
C ILE A 409 -3.63 -4.66 12.40
N ARG A 410 -3.15 -5.64 11.62
CA ARG A 410 -2.53 -6.86 12.16
C ARG A 410 -1.28 -6.59 12.99
N LEU A 411 -0.43 -5.68 12.54
CA LEU A 411 0.79 -5.31 13.27
C LEU A 411 0.48 -4.61 14.60
N ILE A 412 -0.57 -3.78 14.63
CA ILE A 412 -0.98 -3.08 15.85
C ILE A 412 -1.55 -4.02 16.89
N ALA A 413 -2.28 -5.05 16.47
CA ALA A 413 -2.79 -6.10 17.34
C ALA A 413 -1.72 -7.10 17.81
N ASP A 414 -0.56 -7.18 17.16
CA ASP A 414 0.52 -8.06 17.61
C ASP A 414 1.19 -7.52 18.89
N SER A 415 1.66 -8.41 19.74
CA SER A 415 2.44 -8.10 20.94
C SER A 415 3.79 -7.42 20.69
N ARG A 416 4.31 -7.48 19.46
CA ARG A 416 5.63 -6.93 19.06
C ARG A 416 5.60 -5.41 18.93
N PRO A 417 6.72 -4.70 19.13
CA PRO A 417 6.80 -3.26 18.84
C PRO A 417 6.46 -3.00 17.37
N CYS A 418 5.63 -1.97 17.14
CA CYS A 418 5.05 -1.69 15.82
C CYS A 418 5.05 -0.17 15.51
N GLU A 419 6.17 0.50 15.81
CA GLU A 419 6.32 1.96 15.60
C GLU A 419 6.00 2.37 14.15
N ASP A 420 6.48 1.61 13.17
CA ASP A 420 6.23 1.86 11.75
C ASP A 420 4.73 1.80 11.38
N ALA A 421 4.00 0.84 11.96
CA ALA A 421 2.56 0.69 11.71
C ALA A 421 1.75 1.81 12.38
N VAL A 422 2.15 2.23 13.58
CA VAL A 422 1.55 3.36 14.29
C VAL A 422 1.80 4.66 13.53
N GLY A 423 3.04 4.90 13.08
CA GLY A 423 3.40 6.03 12.22
C GLY A 423 2.58 6.08 10.94
N PHE A 424 2.49 4.94 10.25
CA PHE A 424 1.69 4.80 9.04
C PHE A 424 0.21 5.12 9.25
N LEU A 425 -0.42 4.62 10.32
CA LEU A 425 -1.83 4.96 10.62
C LEU A 425 -2.03 6.46 10.82
N MET A 426 -1.11 7.12 11.53
CA MET A 426 -1.20 8.56 11.78
C MET A 426 -1.14 9.34 10.47
N GLU A 427 -0.15 9.04 9.61
CA GLU A 427 0.01 9.70 8.31
C GLU A 427 -1.22 9.55 7.42
N VAL A 428 -1.85 8.37 7.42
CA VAL A 428 -3.02 8.17 6.59
C VAL A 428 -4.29 8.80 7.15
N ILE A 429 -4.52 8.73 8.47
CA ILE A 429 -5.66 9.45 9.07
C ILE A 429 -5.56 10.95 8.72
N GLU A 430 -4.36 11.52 8.78
CA GLU A 430 -4.10 12.90 8.36
C GLU A 430 -4.35 13.12 6.87
N ALA A 431 -3.82 12.25 6.00
CA ALA A 431 -4.00 12.34 4.56
C ALA A 431 -5.49 12.23 4.15
N LEU A 432 -6.27 11.36 4.80
CA LEU A 432 -7.71 11.24 4.59
C LEU A 432 -8.46 12.52 5.00
N CYS A 433 -8.07 13.13 6.13
CA CYS A 433 -8.61 14.42 6.55
C CYS A 433 -8.30 15.51 5.52
N ASP A 434 -7.08 15.56 5.00
CA ASP A 434 -6.69 16.53 3.97
C ASP A 434 -7.49 16.37 2.67
N LEU A 435 -7.75 15.14 2.24
CA LEU A 435 -8.59 14.85 1.08
C LEU A 435 -10.04 15.34 1.26
N ILE A 436 -10.58 15.29 2.47
CA ILE A 436 -11.93 15.79 2.80
C ILE A 436 -11.98 17.32 2.75
N SER A 437 -10.90 17.98 3.17
CA SER A 437 -10.78 19.44 3.27
C SER A 437 -10.72 20.18 1.94
N VAL A 438 -10.21 19.56 0.87
CA VAL A 438 -10.01 20.25 -0.42
C VAL A 438 -11.32 20.87 -0.95
N LYS A 439 -11.37 22.21 -0.97
CA LYS A 439 -12.35 23.02 -1.71
C LYS A 439 -11.76 23.24 -3.10
N ARG A 440 -12.31 22.64 -4.16
CA ARG A 440 -11.78 22.90 -5.51
C ARG A 440 -12.01 24.36 -5.92
N PRO A 441 -10.99 25.07 -6.46
CA PRO A 441 -11.23 26.12 -7.43
C PRO A 441 -11.87 25.49 -8.68
N ARG A 442 -12.78 26.21 -9.35
CA ARG A 442 -13.72 25.75 -10.39
C ARG A 442 -13.12 25.09 -11.66
N MET A 443 -11.85 24.68 -11.70
CA MET A 443 -11.19 24.22 -12.93
C MET A 443 -10.71 22.76 -12.83
N ARG A 444 -11.10 21.97 -13.86
CA ARG A 444 -10.77 20.56 -14.15
C ARG A 444 -11.33 19.48 -13.21
N ARG A 445 -12.46 18.91 -13.63
CA ARG A 445 -12.86 17.53 -13.33
C ARG A 445 -11.89 16.57 -14.02
N VAL A 446 -10.79 16.23 -13.35
CA VAL A 446 -10.01 15.03 -13.67
C VAL A 446 -9.96 14.22 -12.38
N THR A 447 -10.10 12.91 -12.52
CA THR A 447 -10.37 11.86 -11.51
C THR A 447 -11.84 11.71 -11.09
N GLY A 448 -12.45 10.61 -11.54
CA GLY A 448 -13.82 10.17 -11.21
C GLY A 448 -13.90 9.42 -9.88
N MET A 449 -12.99 9.70 -8.95
CA MET A 449 -13.06 9.14 -7.60
C MET A 449 -14.14 9.90 -6.83
N SER A 450 -15.18 9.19 -6.39
CA SER A 450 -16.25 9.81 -5.61
C SER A 450 -15.68 10.42 -4.33
N ARG A 451 -15.87 11.72 -4.15
CA ARG A 451 -15.53 12.48 -2.94
C ARG A 451 -16.11 11.83 -1.67
N ASP A 452 -17.18 11.06 -1.82
CA ASP A 452 -17.84 10.35 -0.72
C ASP A 452 -17.01 9.17 -0.20
N LYS A 453 -15.97 8.71 -0.93
CA LYS A 453 -15.11 7.60 -0.48
C LYS A 453 -14.17 8.01 0.66
N ALA A 454 -13.61 9.22 0.65
CA ALA A 454 -12.70 9.67 1.70
C ALA A 454 -13.31 9.68 3.11
N PRO A 455 -14.48 10.31 3.36
CA PRO A 455 -15.11 10.26 4.68
C PRO A 455 -15.52 8.84 5.07
N LYS A 456 -15.99 8.02 4.12
CA LYS A 456 -16.32 6.60 4.38
C LYS A 456 -15.08 5.79 4.79
N THR A 457 -13.96 5.98 4.09
CA THR A 457 -12.68 5.31 4.40
C THR A 457 -12.17 5.73 5.78
N LEU A 458 -12.23 7.03 6.09
CA LEU A 458 -11.87 7.54 7.41
C LEU A 458 -12.73 6.90 8.51
N THR A 459 -14.05 6.90 8.33
CA THR A 459 -14.98 6.27 9.28
C THR A 459 -14.65 4.81 9.49
N ALA A 460 -14.41 4.06 8.42
CA ALA A 460 -14.17 2.63 8.49
C ALA A 460 -12.80 2.29 9.11
N VAL A 461 -11.75 3.09 8.86
CA VAL A 461 -10.43 2.96 9.53
C VAL A 461 -10.54 3.24 11.02
N VAL A 462 -11.19 4.34 11.42
CA VAL A 462 -11.36 4.69 12.84
C VAL A 462 -12.28 3.69 13.54
N ALA A 463 -13.33 3.21 12.86
CA ALA A 463 -14.25 2.19 13.39
C ALA A 463 -13.56 0.84 13.57
N ALA A 464 -12.64 0.45 12.68
CA ALA A 464 -11.82 -0.75 12.85
C ALA A 464 -10.90 -0.66 14.08
N LEU A 465 -10.28 0.49 14.32
CA LEU A 465 -9.46 0.72 15.52
C LEU A 465 -10.30 0.66 16.80
N ALA A 466 -11.45 1.31 16.80
CA ALA A 466 -12.44 1.25 17.88
C ALA A 466 -12.90 -0.19 18.15
N GLY A 467 -13.29 -0.91 17.10
CA GLY A 467 -13.76 -2.29 17.19
C GLY A 467 -12.69 -3.25 17.72
N MET A 468 -11.42 -3.05 17.36
CA MET A 468 -10.31 -3.85 17.93
C MET A 468 -10.17 -3.66 19.43
N VAL A 469 -10.33 -2.44 19.95
CA VAL A 469 -10.26 -2.18 21.39
C VAL A 469 -11.42 -2.87 22.11
N LEU A 470 -12.65 -2.71 21.61
CA LEU A 470 -13.83 -3.34 22.21
C LEU A 470 -13.76 -4.87 22.18
N LEU A 471 -13.29 -5.46 21.07
CA LEU A 471 -13.09 -6.91 20.95
C LEU A 471 -12.03 -7.44 21.91
N ALA A 472 -10.96 -6.67 22.11
CA ALA A 472 -9.91 -7.02 23.06
C ALA A 472 -10.44 -6.99 24.51
N GLU A 473 -11.20 -5.95 24.88
CA GLU A 473 -11.84 -5.83 26.21
C GLU A 473 -12.89 -6.91 26.50
N GLU A 474 -13.65 -7.34 25.49
CA GLU A 474 -14.59 -8.46 25.64
C GLU A 474 -13.86 -9.80 25.86
N GLY A 475 -12.78 -10.05 25.10
CA GLY A 475 -11.95 -11.24 25.30
C GLY A 475 -11.36 -11.33 26.71
N PHE A 476 -11.01 -10.19 27.31
CA PHE A 476 -10.57 -10.11 28.71
C PHE A 476 -11.65 -10.54 29.70
N SER A 477 -12.88 -10.07 29.50
CA SER A 477 -14.00 -10.37 30.39
C SER A 477 -14.31 -11.87 30.46
N GLN A 478 -13.87 -12.64 29.47
CA GLN A 478 -14.07 -14.09 29.38
C GLN A 478 -12.86 -14.93 29.83
N HIS A 479 -11.65 -14.36 29.89
CA HIS A 479 -10.41 -15.09 30.16
C HIS A 479 -9.49 -14.38 31.17
N THR A 480 -9.42 -14.92 32.38
CA THR A 480 -8.65 -14.38 33.53
C THR A 480 -7.16 -14.79 33.51
N GLU A 481 -6.43 -14.57 32.40
CA GLU A 481 -4.99 -14.84 32.34
C GLU A 481 -4.14 -13.55 32.42
N ARG A 482 -3.05 -13.55 33.22
CA ARG A 482 -2.16 -12.38 33.37
C ARG A 482 -1.40 -11.98 32.11
N GLN A 483 -1.31 -12.85 31.09
CA GLN A 483 -0.65 -12.51 29.82
C GLN A 483 -1.57 -11.77 28.85
N SER A 484 -2.89 -11.99 28.92
CA SER A 484 -3.88 -11.26 28.09
C SER A 484 -4.00 -9.79 28.52
N THR A 485 -3.95 -9.51 29.82
CA THR A 485 -4.01 -8.12 30.35
C THR A 485 -2.96 -7.20 29.74
N THR A 486 -1.70 -7.65 29.66
CA THR A 486 -0.60 -6.83 29.12
C THR A 486 -0.69 -6.61 27.61
N LYS A 487 -1.29 -7.54 26.86
CA LYS A 487 -1.49 -7.40 25.41
C LYS A 487 -2.60 -6.40 25.10
N ILE A 488 -3.70 -6.48 25.83
CA ILE A 488 -4.87 -5.62 25.67
C ILE A 488 -4.52 -4.19 26.04
N GLU A 489 -3.82 -4.00 27.17
CA GLU A 489 -3.36 -2.68 27.59
C GLU A 489 -2.38 -2.07 26.56
N ARG A 490 -1.50 -2.87 25.94
CA ARG A 490 -0.64 -2.39 24.85
C ARG A 490 -1.42 -1.99 23.61
N LEU A 491 -2.40 -2.80 23.18
CA LEU A 491 -3.25 -2.48 22.05
C LEU A 491 -4.04 -1.19 22.30
N ARG A 492 -4.66 -1.08 23.48
CA ARG A 492 -5.38 0.11 23.94
C ARG A 492 -4.49 1.33 23.93
N ASN A 493 -3.30 1.25 24.53
CA ASN A 493 -2.34 2.36 24.56
C ASN A 493 -1.85 2.78 23.17
N ARG A 494 -1.68 1.83 22.23
CA ARG A 494 -1.31 2.15 20.84
C ARG A 494 -2.42 2.88 20.11
N VAL A 495 -3.65 2.39 20.20
CA VAL A 495 -4.81 3.03 19.57
C VAL A 495 -5.05 4.40 20.19
N GLU A 496 -4.95 4.50 21.51
CA GLU A 496 -5.07 5.76 22.24
C GLU A 496 -3.98 6.77 21.84
N TYR A 497 -2.74 6.33 21.66
CA TYR A 497 -1.65 7.17 21.15
C TYR A 497 -1.94 7.69 19.73
N VAL A 498 -2.40 6.83 18.81
CA VAL A 498 -2.80 7.24 17.45
C VAL A 498 -3.93 8.28 17.51
N VAL A 499 -4.99 7.99 18.25
CA VAL A 499 -6.17 8.85 18.36
C VAL A 499 -5.82 10.21 18.96
N ARG A 500 -5.03 10.25 20.05
CA ARG A 500 -4.60 11.50 20.68
C ARG A 500 -3.68 12.32 19.78
N THR A 501 -2.70 11.68 19.14
CA THR A 501 -1.72 12.38 18.30
C THR A 501 -2.38 12.97 17.06
N CYS A 502 -3.22 12.19 16.36
CA CYS A 502 -4.00 12.70 15.22
C CYS A 502 -4.97 13.81 15.66
N SER A 503 -5.65 13.66 16.80
CA SER A 503 -6.54 14.71 17.32
C SER A 503 -5.80 16.00 17.63
N ALA A 504 -4.59 15.93 18.21
CA ALA A 504 -3.77 17.10 18.50
C ALA A 504 -3.32 17.82 17.22
N LYS A 505 -2.89 17.06 16.20
CA LYS A 505 -2.49 17.61 14.90
C LYS A 505 -3.66 18.23 14.13
N LEU A 506 -4.86 17.69 14.26
CA LEU A 506 -6.06 18.18 13.57
C LEU A 506 -6.74 19.36 14.28
N ARG A 507 -6.58 19.50 15.61
CA ARG A 507 -7.25 20.55 16.42
C ARG A 507 -6.98 21.98 15.93
N ASN A 508 -5.81 22.21 15.36
CA ASN A 508 -5.41 23.53 14.85
C ASN A 508 -5.92 23.80 13.42
N ARG A 509 -6.49 22.81 12.73
CA ARG A 509 -7.01 22.94 11.37
C ARG A 509 -8.47 23.41 11.43
N LYS A 510 -8.75 24.58 10.85
CA LYS A 510 -10.11 25.15 10.75
C LYS A 510 -10.92 24.65 9.54
N ASP A 511 -10.39 23.67 8.82
CA ASP A 511 -10.99 23.16 7.60
C ASP A 511 -12.01 22.03 7.86
N ARG A 512 -12.77 21.66 6.82
CA ARG A 512 -13.86 20.69 6.95
C ARG A 512 -13.39 19.28 7.32
N GLY A 513 -12.23 18.87 6.80
CA GLY A 513 -11.62 17.58 7.13
C GLY A 513 -11.08 17.56 8.55
N GLY A 514 -10.47 18.65 9.03
CA GLY A 514 -10.06 18.81 10.42
C GLY A 514 -11.23 18.68 11.40
N GLN A 515 -12.37 19.31 11.09
CA GLN A 515 -13.58 19.21 11.93
C GLN A 515 -14.15 17.78 11.98
N LEU A 516 -14.37 17.14 10.82
CA LEU A 516 -14.89 15.77 10.78
C LEU A 516 -13.91 14.78 11.40
N GLY A 517 -12.61 14.89 11.09
CA GLY A 517 -11.57 14.03 11.66
C GLY A 517 -11.48 14.16 13.17
N THR A 518 -11.45 15.39 13.70
CA THR A 518 -11.45 15.64 15.16
C THR A 518 -12.69 15.06 15.81
N TYR A 519 -13.86 15.21 15.18
CA TYR A 519 -15.11 14.64 15.70
C TYR A 519 -15.10 13.11 15.73
N MET A 520 -14.68 12.45 14.65
CA MET A 520 -14.60 10.98 14.55
C MET A 520 -13.60 10.38 15.54
N LEU A 521 -12.44 11.02 15.69
CA LEU A 521 -11.45 10.63 16.70
C LEU A 521 -11.96 10.85 18.13
N GLY A 522 -12.70 11.94 18.36
CA GLY A 522 -13.39 12.21 19.62
C GLY A 522 -14.44 11.15 19.96
N LEU A 523 -15.27 10.75 18.99
CA LEU A 523 -16.23 9.64 19.14
C LEU A 523 -15.53 8.32 19.49
N CYS A 524 -14.44 7.99 18.80
CA CYS A 524 -13.62 6.81 19.10
C CYS A 524 -13.07 6.85 20.54
N ALA A 525 -12.50 8.00 20.94
CA ALA A 525 -11.93 8.20 22.27
C ALA A 525 -12.99 8.14 23.40
N PHE A 526 -14.21 8.60 23.13
CA PHE A 526 -15.33 8.54 24.06
C PHE A 526 -15.88 7.11 24.17
N LEU A 527 -16.26 6.50 23.05
CA LEU A 527 -17.00 5.24 23.04
C LEU A 527 -16.15 4.02 23.42
N CYS A 528 -14.86 4.04 23.06
CA CYS A 528 -13.99 2.86 23.12
C CYS A 528 -12.78 3.01 24.05
N LEU A 529 -12.30 4.22 24.30
CA LEU A 529 -11.11 4.45 25.15
C LEU A 529 -11.47 4.99 26.54
N GLY A 530 -12.70 5.47 26.75
CA GLY A 530 -13.19 5.91 28.05
C GLY A 530 -12.53 7.19 28.57
N THR A 531 -12.14 8.11 27.68
CA THR A 531 -11.45 9.34 28.07
C THR A 531 -12.45 10.44 28.44
N ASN A 532 -12.40 10.95 29.68
CA ASN A 532 -13.35 11.97 30.17
C ASN A 532 -13.34 13.25 29.31
N SER A 533 -12.16 13.70 28.86
CA SER A 533 -12.02 14.85 27.96
C SER A 533 -12.69 14.65 26.60
N ALA A 534 -12.86 13.40 26.14
CA ALA A 534 -13.55 13.12 24.88
C ALA A 534 -15.07 13.26 25.01
N ALA A 535 -15.65 12.93 26.18
CA ALA A 535 -17.07 13.13 26.45
C ALA A 535 -17.44 14.61 26.30
N GLU A 536 -16.67 15.49 26.94
CA GLU A 536 -16.84 16.95 26.85
C GLU A 536 -16.69 17.44 25.40
N SER A 537 -15.72 16.91 24.65
CA SER A 537 -15.50 17.30 23.25
C SER A 537 -16.66 16.90 22.33
N VAL A 538 -17.20 15.68 22.49
CA VAL A 538 -18.35 15.20 21.72
C VAL A 538 -19.58 16.01 22.10
N GLN A 539 -19.82 16.21 23.39
CA GLN A 539 -20.95 16.98 23.89
C GLN A 539 -20.89 18.44 23.40
N ALA A 540 -19.73 19.10 23.47
CA ALA A 540 -19.54 20.45 22.95
C ALA A 540 -19.80 20.55 21.43
N ALA A 541 -19.38 19.55 20.65
CA ALA A 541 -19.66 19.51 19.21
C ALA A 541 -21.17 19.43 18.92
N TRP A 542 -21.95 18.73 19.75
CA TRP A 542 -23.41 18.68 19.62
C TRP A 542 -24.10 19.96 20.12
N TRP A 543 -23.62 20.58 21.19
CA TRP A 543 -24.17 21.84 21.70
C TRP A 543 -23.96 23.01 20.74
N THR A 544 -22.80 23.09 20.09
CA THR A 544 -22.53 24.12 19.06
C THR A 544 -23.49 24.02 17.87
N LEU A 545 -24.05 22.84 17.61
CA LEU A 545 -25.04 22.62 16.54
C LEU A 545 -26.50 22.84 16.99
N ARG A 546 -26.76 23.07 18.29
CA ARG A 546 -28.13 23.24 18.83
C ARG A 546 -28.85 24.42 18.19
N GLU A 547 -28.15 25.52 17.97
CA GLU A 547 -28.69 26.74 17.34
C GLU A 547 -28.87 26.58 15.81
N CYS A 548 -28.33 25.51 15.23
CA CYS A 548 -28.33 25.23 13.79
C CYS A 548 -29.19 24.01 13.43
N ARG A 549 -30.25 23.68 14.20
CA ARG A 549 -31.14 22.55 13.86
C ARG A 549 -31.71 22.71 12.45
N GLY A 550 -31.67 21.62 11.68
CA GLY A 550 -32.13 21.60 10.29
C GLY A 550 -31.10 22.08 9.26
N THR A 551 -29.90 22.48 9.68
CA THR A 551 -28.80 22.82 8.75
C THR A 551 -28.03 21.59 8.30
N ASP A 552 -27.35 21.69 7.15
CA ASP A 552 -26.48 20.64 6.59
C ASP A 552 -25.40 20.16 7.58
N SER A 553 -24.96 20.97 8.54
CA SER A 553 -23.95 20.57 9.52
C SER A 553 -24.51 19.65 10.61
N TRP A 554 -25.76 19.88 11.03
CA TRP A 554 -26.43 19.00 11.98
C TRP A 554 -26.63 17.60 11.39
N TRP A 555 -27.15 17.50 10.16
CA TRP A 555 -27.33 16.23 9.46
C TRP A 555 -26.00 15.52 9.20
N ARG A 556 -24.94 16.26 8.85
CA ARG A 556 -23.60 15.66 8.71
C ARG A 556 -23.07 15.03 9.98
N GLN A 557 -23.29 15.67 11.14
CA GLN A 557 -22.84 15.12 12.42
C GLN A 557 -23.71 13.93 12.85
N HIS A 558 -25.02 14.01 12.59
CA HIS A 558 -25.95 12.90 12.75
C HIS A 558 -25.50 11.68 11.91
N ASP A 559 -25.29 11.87 10.61
CA ASP A 559 -24.86 10.81 9.69
C ASP A 559 -23.49 10.25 10.07
N ALA A 560 -22.53 11.11 10.43
CA ALA A 560 -21.21 10.65 10.88
C ALA A 560 -21.31 9.77 12.13
N THR A 561 -22.16 10.14 13.09
CA THR A 561 -22.37 9.37 14.33
C THR A 561 -23.05 8.03 14.02
N MET A 562 -24.11 8.07 13.22
CA MET A 562 -24.85 6.88 12.78
C MET A 562 -23.95 5.89 12.04
N ILE A 563 -23.21 6.35 11.02
CA ILE A 563 -22.31 5.49 10.22
C ILE A 563 -21.18 4.97 11.11
N PHE A 564 -20.65 5.78 12.03
CA PHE A 564 -19.58 5.36 12.93
C PHE A 564 -20.04 4.23 13.86
N THR A 565 -21.16 4.41 14.57
CA THR A 565 -21.65 3.41 15.53
C THR A 565 -22.04 2.10 14.84
N SER A 566 -22.71 2.17 13.67
CA SER A 566 -23.04 0.99 12.88
C SER A 566 -21.78 0.27 12.35
N SER A 567 -20.77 1.02 11.89
CA SER A 567 -19.50 0.45 11.41
C SER A 567 -18.71 -0.23 12.54
N VAL A 568 -18.66 0.37 13.74
CA VAL A 568 -18.02 -0.23 14.91
C VAL A 568 -18.75 -1.52 15.31
N ALA A 569 -20.07 -1.48 15.42
CA ALA A 569 -20.89 -2.65 15.75
C ALA A 569 -20.69 -3.79 14.74
N HIS A 570 -20.67 -3.47 13.44
CA HIS A 570 -20.38 -4.43 12.39
C HIS A 570 -18.96 -5.00 12.52
N CYS A 571 -17.93 -4.17 12.73
CA CYS A 571 -16.56 -4.62 12.93
C CYS A 571 -16.44 -5.59 14.12
N CYS A 572 -17.08 -5.28 15.25
CA CYS A 572 -17.09 -6.15 16.42
C CYS A 572 -17.79 -7.48 16.15
N SER A 573 -18.94 -7.48 15.47
CA SER A 573 -19.70 -8.71 15.20
C SER A 573 -18.92 -9.78 14.43
N ARG A 574 -17.98 -9.37 13.56
CA ARG A 574 -17.13 -10.32 12.81
C ARG A 574 -16.11 -11.05 13.72
N GLY A 575 -15.75 -10.46 14.86
CA GLY A 575 -14.81 -11.05 15.82
C GLY A 575 -15.45 -11.76 17.00
N SER A 576 -16.78 -11.68 17.12
CA SER A 576 -17.50 -12.00 18.35
C SER A 576 -18.60 -13.04 18.19
N SER A 577 -19.04 -13.60 19.31
CA SER A 577 -20.29 -14.37 19.42
C SER A 577 -21.51 -13.49 19.71
N LEU A 578 -21.32 -12.24 20.13
CA LEU A 578 -22.39 -11.28 20.33
C LEU A 578 -22.96 -10.81 18.99
N SER A 579 -24.27 -10.58 18.95
CA SER A 579 -24.95 -10.08 17.76
C SER A 579 -24.55 -8.62 17.46
N PRO A 580 -24.52 -8.20 16.17
CA PRO A 580 -24.20 -6.83 15.79
C PRO A 580 -25.07 -5.80 16.51
N ASN A 581 -26.37 -6.05 16.61
CA ASN A 581 -27.32 -5.18 17.29
C ASN A 581 -27.01 -5.00 18.80
N ALA A 582 -26.41 -5.97 19.47
CA ALA A 582 -26.05 -5.86 20.89
C ALA A 582 -24.93 -4.83 21.10
N TYR A 583 -23.93 -4.79 20.22
CA TYR A 583 -22.91 -3.74 20.25
C TYR A 583 -23.50 -2.38 19.93
N LEU A 584 -24.41 -2.31 18.96
CA LEU A 584 -25.05 -1.05 18.60
C LEU A 584 -25.82 -0.48 19.80
N THR A 585 -26.61 -1.30 20.50
CA THR A 585 -27.33 -0.87 21.71
C THR A 585 -26.36 -0.34 22.77
N GLN A 586 -25.29 -1.07 23.09
CA GLN A 586 -24.28 -0.61 24.06
C GLN A 586 -23.64 0.73 23.69
N LEU A 587 -23.35 0.94 22.40
CA LEU A 587 -22.79 2.20 21.91
C LEU A 587 -23.80 3.35 22.00
N CYS A 588 -25.07 3.10 21.67
CA CYS A 588 -26.14 4.08 21.80
C CYS A 588 -26.44 4.43 23.25
N ASP A 589 -26.43 3.46 24.17
CA ASP A 589 -26.64 3.69 25.60
C ASP A 589 -25.54 4.60 26.18
N LYS A 590 -24.27 4.39 25.75
CA LYS A 590 -23.16 5.30 26.10
C LYS A 590 -23.37 6.71 25.56
N LEU A 591 -23.94 6.85 24.36
CA LEU A 591 -24.26 8.17 23.80
C LEU A 591 -25.42 8.84 24.54
N GLU A 592 -26.43 8.07 25.00
CA GLU A 592 -27.56 8.59 25.79
C GLU A 592 -27.15 9.09 27.18
N ALA A 593 -26.05 8.57 27.73
CA ALA A 593 -25.44 9.12 28.93
C ALA A 593 -24.88 10.54 28.73
N LEU A 594 -24.59 10.93 27.49
CA LEU A 594 -24.35 12.34 27.16
C LEU A 594 -25.73 12.98 27.01
N ASP A 595 -26.13 13.83 27.94
CA ASP A 595 -27.40 14.57 27.87
C ASP A 595 -27.37 15.57 26.69
N LEU A 596 -27.58 15.06 25.47
CA LEU A 596 -27.43 15.78 24.21
C LEU A 596 -28.71 16.56 23.87
N PRO A 597 -28.59 17.75 23.25
CA PRO A 597 -29.74 18.61 22.98
C PRO A 597 -30.74 18.00 21.98
N GLY A 598 -31.96 17.71 22.43
CA GLY A 598 -33.12 17.49 21.53
C GLY A 598 -33.51 16.07 21.18
N HIS A 599 -33.12 15.08 21.98
CA HIS A 599 -33.32 13.66 21.67
C HIS A 599 -32.88 13.21 20.26
N PRO A 600 -31.76 13.73 19.68
CA PRO A 600 -31.29 13.25 18.38
C PRO A 600 -30.94 11.75 18.42
N LEU A 601 -30.61 11.23 19.61
CA LEU A 601 -30.16 9.88 19.83
C LEU A 601 -31.21 8.81 19.54
N ASN A 602 -32.50 9.10 19.75
CA ASN A 602 -33.57 8.17 19.41
C ASN A 602 -33.64 7.96 17.89
N ASN A 603 -33.38 9.01 17.11
CA ASN A 603 -33.32 8.92 15.64
C ASN A 603 -32.04 8.22 15.21
N ILE A 604 -30.90 8.59 15.80
CA ILE A 604 -29.60 7.96 15.52
C ILE A 604 -29.66 6.47 15.81
N ARG A 605 -30.29 6.02 16.90
CA ARG A 605 -30.40 4.60 17.24
C ARG A 605 -31.18 3.83 16.16
N VAL A 606 -32.33 4.34 15.74
CA VAL A 606 -33.15 3.73 14.67
C VAL A 606 -32.39 3.74 13.33
N ASP A 607 -31.86 4.90 12.94
CA ASP A 607 -31.17 5.06 11.65
C ASP A 607 -29.87 4.26 11.60
N ALA A 608 -29.15 4.14 12.72
CA ALA A 608 -27.95 3.31 12.83
C ALA A 608 -28.30 1.82 12.80
N ALA A 609 -29.47 1.41 13.29
CA ALA A 609 -29.95 0.03 13.18
C ALA A 609 -30.28 -0.33 11.73
N PHE A 610 -30.93 0.55 10.97
CA PHE A 610 -31.13 0.36 9.53
C PHE A 610 -29.79 0.34 8.78
N CYS A 611 -28.89 1.27 9.09
CA CYS A 611 -27.55 1.30 8.50
C CYS A 611 -26.77 0.01 8.82
N LEU A 612 -26.91 -0.53 10.04
CA LEU A 612 -26.29 -1.79 10.44
C LEU A 612 -26.87 -2.97 9.66
N ALA A 613 -28.20 -3.04 9.50
CA ALA A 613 -28.86 -4.07 8.71
C ALA A 613 -28.41 -4.04 7.23
N ASP A 614 -28.26 -2.83 6.67
CA ASP A 614 -27.71 -2.65 5.32
C ASP A 614 -26.24 -3.12 5.22
N LEU A 615 -25.45 -2.93 6.28
CA LEU A 615 -24.05 -3.36 6.33
C LEU A 615 -23.90 -4.87 6.52
N THR A 616 -24.72 -5.50 7.35
CA THR A 616 -24.65 -6.94 7.65
C THR A 616 -25.39 -7.79 6.63
N GLY A 617 -26.40 -7.24 5.95
CA GLY A 617 -27.30 -7.97 5.06
C GLY A 617 -28.14 -9.03 5.79
N ASP A 618 -28.26 -8.95 7.12
CA ASP A 618 -28.98 -9.91 7.96
C ASP A 618 -30.42 -9.46 8.23
N LEU A 619 -31.39 -10.32 7.94
CA LEU A 619 -32.82 -10.06 8.19
C LEU A 619 -33.13 -9.88 9.69
N ARG A 620 -32.31 -10.45 10.58
CA ARG A 620 -32.47 -10.29 12.03
C ARG A 620 -32.17 -8.86 12.46
N ASP A 621 -31.11 -8.26 11.92
CA ASP A 621 -30.77 -6.87 12.18
C ASP A 621 -31.83 -5.92 11.57
N LEU A 622 -32.40 -6.27 10.41
CA LEU A 622 -33.52 -5.54 9.84
C LEU A 622 -34.76 -5.59 10.74
N SER A 623 -35.13 -6.77 11.24
CA SER A 623 -36.28 -6.92 12.14
C SER A 623 -36.11 -6.13 13.44
N PHE A 624 -34.87 -6.04 13.95
CA PHE A 624 -34.52 -5.21 15.10
C PHE A 624 -34.64 -3.70 14.79
N ALA A 625 -34.23 -3.26 13.60
CA ALA A 625 -34.41 -1.87 13.18
C ALA A 625 -35.90 -1.51 13.05
N GLU A 626 -36.72 -2.42 12.53
CA GLU A 626 -38.17 -2.24 12.43
C GLU A 626 -38.85 -2.21 13.81
N SER A 627 -38.42 -3.05 14.76
CA SER A 627 -38.97 -3.03 16.12
C SER A 627 -38.66 -1.71 16.83
N LEU A 628 -37.43 -1.20 16.73
CA LEU A 628 -37.06 0.10 17.28
C LEU A 628 -37.87 1.24 16.67
N ARG A 629 -38.14 1.18 15.36
CA ARG A 629 -38.99 2.17 14.69
C ARG A 629 -40.45 2.09 15.17
N ALA A 630 -40.97 0.89 15.40
CA ALA A 630 -42.32 0.68 15.91
C ALA A 630 -42.48 1.19 17.35
N GLU A 631 -41.50 0.91 18.22
CA GLU A 631 -41.46 1.43 19.59
C GLU A 631 -41.44 2.95 19.63
N ARG A 632 -40.66 3.58 18.73
CA ARG A 632 -40.63 5.03 18.61
C ARG A 632 -41.99 5.61 18.18
N ILE A 633 -42.61 5.04 17.14
CA ILE A 633 -43.93 5.50 16.67
C ILE A 633 -44.96 5.34 17.80
N ALA A 634 -44.92 4.24 18.55
CA ALA A 634 -45.80 4.04 19.70
C ALA A 634 -45.57 5.05 20.84
N GLY A 635 -44.31 5.43 21.10
CA GLY A 635 -43.94 6.44 22.10
C GLY A 635 -44.34 7.87 21.72
N ASP A 636 -44.26 8.24 20.44
CA ASP A 636 -44.70 9.55 19.93
C ASP A 636 -46.23 9.69 19.86
N SER A 637 -46.98 8.60 20.03
CA SER A 637 -48.44 8.53 19.83
C SER A 637 -49.30 8.57 21.11
N ALA A 638 -48.75 8.88 22.28
CA ALA A 638 -49.60 9.02 23.48
C ALA A 638 -50.36 10.37 23.47
N PRO A 639 -51.70 10.34 23.45
CA PRO A 639 -52.41 10.30 24.72
C PRO A 639 -53.41 9.13 24.83
N ALA A 640 -53.81 8.86 26.07
CA ALA A 640 -54.69 7.79 26.53
C ALA A 640 -55.81 7.37 25.55
N HIS A 641 -55.89 6.07 25.22
CA HIS A 641 -57.04 5.18 25.52
C HIS A 641 -56.93 3.79 24.85
N SER A 642 -57.08 2.75 25.68
CA SER A 642 -57.51 1.36 25.41
C SER A 642 -56.63 0.40 24.56
N PRO A 643 -56.44 -0.88 25.00
CA PRO A 643 -55.60 -1.85 24.33
C PRO A 643 -56.37 -2.57 23.22
N GLY A 644 -56.25 -2.09 21.99
CA GLY A 644 -56.63 -2.84 20.79
C GLY A 644 -55.38 -3.46 20.16
N LYS A 645 -55.04 -4.71 20.51
CA LYS A 645 -54.07 -5.50 19.73
C LYS A 645 -54.58 -5.60 18.29
N ARG A 646 -53.96 -4.84 17.39
CA ARG A 646 -54.00 -5.08 15.94
C ARG A 646 -52.57 -5.31 15.47
N THR A 647 -52.11 -6.55 15.60
CA THR A 647 -50.95 -7.05 14.88
C THR A 647 -51.35 -7.18 13.41
N ALA A 648 -50.92 -6.27 12.54
CA ALA A 648 -51.26 -6.25 11.12
C ALA A 648 -50.47 -7.27 10.27
N PHE A 649 -49.89 -8.30 10.89
CA PHE A 649 -49.26 -9.42 10.19
C PHE A 649 -49.27 -10.65 11.09
N ALA A 650 -50.02 -11.70 10.73
CA ALA A 650 -50.14 -12.93 11.52
C ALA A 650 -49.09 -14.00 11.15
N GLY A 651 -48.08 -13.65 10.34
CA GLY A 651 -47.03 -14.56 9.89
C GLY A 651 -47.43 -15.42 8.70
N PHE A 652 -46.63 -16.44 8.39
CA PHE A 652 -46.94 -17.46 7.39
C PHE A 652 -47.36 -18.75 8.09
N ARG A 653 -48.38 -19.43 7.56
CA ARG A 653 -48.78 -20.78 7.99
C ARG A 653 -48.53 -21.76 6.87
N TRP A 654 -48.13 -22.97 7.22
CA TRP A 654 -48.06 -24.08 6.28
C TRP A 654 -49.48 -24.54 5.96
N ASP A 655 -49.87 -24.51 4.69
CA ASP A 655 -51.15 -25.04 4.24
C ASP A 655 -50.94 -26.43 3.62
N GLU A 656 -51.43 -27.47 4.30
CA GLU A 656 -51.30 -28.85 3.84
C GLU A 656 -52.08 -29.13 2.54
N GLY A 657 -53.12 -28.36 2.22
CA GLY A 657 -53.95 -28.55 1.03
C GLY A 657 -53.24 -28.16 -0.27
N ILE A 658 -52.27 -27.24 -0.17
CA ILE A 658 -51.48 -26.75 -1.31
C ILE A 658 -49.97 -26.94 -1.13
N SER A 659 -49.54 -27.46 0.03
CA SER A 659 -48.14 -27.74 0.35
C SER A 659 -47.22 -26.52 0.18
N GLU A 660 -47.70 -25.34 0.57
CA GLU A 660 -46.94 -24.09 0.53
C GLU A 660 -47.14 -23.25 1.80
N TRP A 661 -46.19 -22.35 2.05
CA TRP A 661 -46.27 -21.36 3.12
C TRP A 661 -47.13 -20.18 2.65
N VAL A 662 -48.30 -20.01 3.25
CA VAL A 662 -49.27 -18.98 2.87
C VAL A 662 -49.32 -17.89 3.94
N THR A 663 -49.54 -16.64 3.54
CA THR A 663 -49.76 -15.54 4.49
C THR A 663 -50.98 -15.84 5.35
N ALA A 664 -50.80 -15.89 6.67
CA ALA A 664 -51.91 -16.02 7.59
C ALA A 664 -52.71 -14.71 7.54
N SER A 665 -53.94 -14.79 7.04
CA SER A 665 -54.89 -13.69 7.13
C SER A 665 -55.26 -13.47 8.60
N PRO A 666 -55.34 -12.22 9.08
CA PRO A 666 -55.58 -11.91 10.49
C PRO A 666 -56.92 -12.43 11.02
#